data_AF-A0A937VW12-F1
#
_entry.id   AF-A0A937VW12-F1
#
_cell.length_a   1.000
_cell.length_b   1.000
_cell.length_c   1.000
_cell.angle_alpha   90.00
_cell.angle_beta   90.00
_cell.angle_gamma   90.00
#
_symmetry.space_group_name_H-M   'P 1'
#
loop_
_entity.id
_entity.type
_entity.pdbx_description
1 polymer ?
#
loop_
_entity_poly.entity_id
_entity_poly.type
_entity_poly.pdbx_seq_one_letter_code
_entity_poly.pdbx_strand_id
1 'polypeptide(L)'
;NDETKNLINKNSLKKCKNGVRIINCARGGIVNEMDLLEALKSGKVAAAALDTFSKEPPTPEIVELLKHPAVICTPHLGANTSEAQSKVAQDIAVQFVNALDYNEYLGVVNAGYIGLSKQAHMIQYLDLSERLGSMLGQILDGSVKKLTLNLYGKELSKDQVADIICNSALKGLLNHVVEDSVNLINAPYLAEEHGLKIKVNRFDQIERGQFNDTIELVLETDISKHSLVGTVYHGETIRVVKIDDFKVEFNPIGNILMFWNNDKPGVIAAVSSAMSSINIADMSLGRFQNSAFGVITTDEIVGLDIIDNLINLHNIKKIKRLKLVPKQSSLSKTDEDDRPVNKPSNPNFGSGPCTKRPGYELSNLPTNLLGRSHRSSLGKARIKKATEEAKRILRIPDNYSIGIVPASDTGAVEMAMWGLLSHESEVDVVVMDAFGKDWYVDAAQELKLKVNKFESDYGKLPDLIKVNTKKNDVVFTWNGTTSGVKIPHGNWIADDREGLTICDATSAAFAMHLPWEKLDVTTFSWQKVLGGEAAHGILIASPRAIERFHKFKNNRPWPMPKIFRFSPDIFTGNVINTPSMLCIEDFLDALKWADSIGGLEALIQKSNENLAVIENFVKENNWIRFLAEDSSIRSNTSICLTLDLELEKLKKMLKILEKEEVAFDIGSYKSAPPGIRIWGGATVSKKDLHVLTNWLKWAYENVNNTEN
;
A
#
# COMPACT_ATOMS: atom_id res chain seq x y z
N ASN A 1 -2.79 37.65 -8.93
CA ASN A 1 -3.70 38.71 -8.46
C ASN A 1 -3.92 39.66 -9.63
N ASP A 2 -4.94 40.51 -9.57
CA ASP A 2 -5.29 41.38 -10.70
C ASP A 2 -4.19 42.40 -11.04
N GLU A 3 -3.36 42.75 -10.07
CA GLU A 3 -2.26 43.71 -10.23
C GLU A 3 -1.15 43.22 -11.18
N THR A 4 -0.91 41.92 -11.28
CA THR A 4 0.19 41.37 -12.11
C THR A 4 -0.29 40.62 -13.35
N LYS A 5 -1.60 40.42 -13.52
CA LYS A 5 -2.17 39.69 -14.66
C LYS A 5 -1.98 40.50 -15.93
N ASN A 6 -1.42 39.87 -16.97
CA ASN A 6 -1.09 40.50 -18.25
C ASN A 6 -0.23 41.77 -18.13
N LEU A 7 0.64 41.83 -17.11
CA LEU A 7 1.57 42.96 -16.91
C LEU A 7 2.45 43.20 -18.14
N ILE A 8 2.94 42.11 -18.75
CA ILE A 8 3.61 42.14 -20.04
C ILE A 8 2.61 41.73 -21.11
N ASN A 9 1.99 42.73 -21.73
CA ASN A 9 1.05 42.59 -22.85
C ASN A 9 1.59 43.32 -24.10
N LYS A 10 0.81 43.34 -25.18
CA LYS A 10 1.13 44.00 -26.45
C LYS A 10 1.65 45.43 -26.29
N ASN A 11 1.04 46.21 -25.40
CA ASN A 11 1.43 47.61 -25.18
C ASN A 11 2.76 47.71 -24.43
N SER A 12 2.99 46.84 -23.45
CA SER A 12 4.27 46.75 -22.73
C SER A 12 5.39 46.28 -23.68
N LEU A 13 5.15 45.24 -24.49
CA LEU A 13 6.12 44.68 -25.44
C LEU A 13 6.53 45.68 -26.52
N LYS A 14 5.61 46.54 -26.99
CA LYS A 14 5.93 47.62 -27.94
C LYS A 14 6.99 48.59 -27.40
N LYS A 15 6.97 48.87 -26.10
CA LYS A 15 7.91 49.78 -25.42
C LYS A 15 9.29 49.16 -25.19
N CYS A 16 9.43 47.83 -25.28
CA CYS A 16 10.73 47.15 -25.14
C CYS A 16 11.67 47.47 -26.31
N LYS A 17 12.98 47.25 -26.12
CA LYS A 17 13.95 47.29 -27.22
C LYS A 17 13.64 46.18 -28.24
N ASN A 18 13.93 46.42 -29.52
CA ASN A 18 13.83 45.37 -30.54
C ASN A 18 14.84 44.27 -30.27
N GLY A 19 14.43 43.01 -30.39
CA GLY A 19 15.26 41.85 -30.08
C GLY A 19 15.39 41.56 -28.59
N VAL A 20 14.49 42.09 -27.74
CA VAL A 20 14.44 41.76 -26.31
C VAL A 20 14.24 40.24 -26.11
N ARG A 21 14.77 39.70 -25.02
CA ARG A 21 14.53 38.31 -24.59
C ARG A 21 13.71 38.33 -23.31
N ILE A 22 12.68 37.49 -23.23
CA ILE A 22 11.74 37.46 -22.10
C ILE A 22 11.91 36.14 -21.35
N ILE A 23 11.99 36.21 -20.02
CA ILE A 23 12.04 35.02 -19.16
C ILE A 23 10.91 35.14 -18.14
N ASN A 24 10.07 34.11 -18.04
CA ASN A 24 9.05 34.01 -17.00
C ASN A 24 9.11 32.64 -16.33
N CYS A 25 9.72 32.60 -15.15
CA CYS A 25 9.72 31.46 -14.24
C CYS A 25 9.04 31.80 -12.92
N ALA A 26 8.11 32.77 -12.93
CA ALA A 26 7.48 33.29 -11.72
C ALA A 26 6.05 32.77 -11.57
N ARG A 27 5.12 33.24 -12.42
CA ARG A 27 3.72 32.79 -12.44
C ARG A 27 3.15 32.85 -13.85
N GLY A 28 2.25 31.92 -14.15
CA GLY A 28 1.44 31.93 -15.37
C GLY A 28 0.64 33.23 -15.51
N GLY A 29 0.49 33.71 -16.75
CA GLY A 29 -0.30 34.90 -17.05
C GLY A 29 0.29 36.26 -16.64
N ILE A 30 1.54 36.34 -16.14
CA ILE A 30 2.27 37.61 -16.01
C ILE A 30 2.58 38.18 -17.40
N VAL A 31 3.03 37.31 -18.31
CA VAL A 31 3.22 37.61 -19.72
C VAL A 31 2.02 37.05 -20.47
N ASN A 32 1.33 37.90 -21.23
CA ASN A 32 0.25 37.45 -22.09
C ASN A 32 0.83 36.57 -23.20
N GLU A 33 0.48 35.28 -23.20
CA GLU A 33 1.11 34.29 -24.06
C GLU A 33 0.82 34.54 -25.56
N MET A 34 -0.38 35.04 -25.89
CA MET A 34 -0.76 35.32 -27.28
C MET A 34 -0.04 36.56 -27.82
N ASP A 35 0.04 37.62 -27.03
CA ASP A 35 0.81 38.82 -27.39
C ASP A 35 2.31 38.52 -27.55
N LEU A 36 2.85 37.63 -26.70
CA LEU A 36 4.24 37.17 -26.80
C LEU A 36 4.49 36.42 -28.10
N LEU A 37 3.57 35.53 -28.51
CA LEU A 37 3.65 34.81 -29.77
C LEU A 37 3.67 35.76 -30.97
N GLU A 38 2.79 36.77 -30.99
CA GLU A 38 2.81 37.81 -32.03
C GLU A 38 4.14 38.60 -32.04
N ALA A 39 4.67 38.92 -30.86
CA ALA A 39 5.92 39.67 -30.74
C ALA A 39 7.15 38.86 -31.17
N LEU A 40 7.13 37.53 -30.99
CA LEU A 40 8.14 36.61 -31.51
C LEU A 40 8.05 36.50 -33.04
N LYS A 41 6.84 36.28 -33.58
CA LYS A 41 6.60 36.20 -35.03
C LYS A 41 7.01 37.47 -35.78
N SER A 42 6.81 38.64 -35.18
CA SER A 42 7.22 39.94 -35.75
C SER A 42 8.70 40.28 -35.56
N GLY A 43 9.46 39.47 -34.82
CA GLY A 43 10.87 39.75 -34.49
C GLY A 43 11.08 40.87 -33.45
N LYS A 44 10.00 41.39 -32.85
CA LYS A 44 10.08 42.36 -31.74
C LYS A 44 10.78 41.73 -30.53
N VAL A 45 10.43 40.49 -30.21
CA VAL A 45 11.07 39.64 -29.21
C VAL A 45 11.96 38.64 -29.94
N ALA A 46 13.22 38.54 -29.53
CA ALA A 46 14.18 37.61 -30.16
C ALA A 46 14.03 36.17 -29.66
N ALA A 47 13.70 35.99 -28.37
CA ALA A 47 13.52 34.68 -27.75
C ALA A 47 12.73 34.79 -26.45
N ALA A 48 12.12 33.68 -26.00
CA ALA A 48 11.50 33.58 -24.69
C ALA A 48 11.87 32.29 -23.96
N ALA A 49 11.91 32.33 -22.63
CA ALA A 49 12.01 31.14 -21.76
C ALA A 49 10.87 31.14 -20.75
N LEU A 50 10.08 30.07 -20.70
CA LEU A 50 8.85 29.99 -19.92
C LEU A 50 8.81 28.70 -19.09
N ASP A 51 8.64 28.82 -17.77
CA ASP A 51 8.44 27.66 -16.87
C ASP A 51 6.97 27.51 -16.42
N THR A 52 6.20 28.60 -16.42
CA THR A 52 4.82 28.64 -15.92
C THR A 52 3.86 29.20 -16.98
N PHE A 53 2.61 28.74 -16.99
CA PHE A 53 1.61 29.09 -18.01
C PHE A 53 0.29 29.53 -17.37
N SER A 54 -0.48 30.41 -18.03
CA SER A 54 -1.78 30.86 -17.52
C SER A 54 -2.79 29.73 -17.26
N LYS A 55 -2.65 28.61 -17.96
CA LYS A 55 -3.34 27.34 -17.68
C LYS A 55 -2.37 26.18 -17.81
N GLU A 56 -2.41 25.28 -16.83
CA GLU A 56 -1.53 24.12 -16.74
C GLU A 56 -2.38 22.87 -16.49
N PRO A 57 -2.38 21.85 -17.37
CA PRO A 57 -1.58 21.73 -18.61
C PRO A 57 -1.91 22.78 -19.69
N PRO A 58 -0.95 23.16 -20.55
CA PRO A 58 -1.12 24.19 -21.58
C PRO A 58 -2.29 23.91 -22.53
N THR A 59 -3.07 24.94 -22.86
CA THR A 59 -4.11 24.84 -23.89
C THR A 59 -3.51 24.74 -25.30
N PRO A 60 -4.26 24.30 -26.33
CA PRO A 60 -3.76 24.23 -27.71
C PRO A 60 -3.15 25.54 -28.22
N GLU A 61 -3.70 26.68 -27.81
CA GLU A 61 -3.18 28.01 -28.17
C GLU A 61 -1.82 28.27 -27.53
N ILE A 62 -1.66 27.96 -26.24
CA ILE A 62 -0.38 28.08 -25.55
C ILE A 62 0.65 27.13 -26.18
N VAL A 63 0.24 25.92 -26.56
CA VAL A 63 1.12 24.96 -27.26
C VAL A 63 1.67 25.53 -28.58
N GLU A 64 0.93 26.39 -29.29
CA GLU A 64 1.46 27.06 -30.49
C GLU A 64 2.65 27.97 -30.16
N LEU A 65 2.58 28.72 -29.06
CA LEU A 65 3.70 29.51 -28.56
C LEU A 65 4.90 28.63 -28.21
N LEU A 66 4.67 27.52 -27.51
CA LEU A 66 5.76 26.62 -27.06
C LEU A 66 6.47 25.91 -28.21
N LYS A 67 5.79 25.72 -29.35
CA LYS A 67 6.39 25.14 -30.57
C LYS A 67 7.28 26.13 -31.34
N HIS A 68 7.22 27.42 -31.02
CA HIS A 68 8.03 28.41 -31.71
C HIS A 68 9.53 28.16 -31.46
N PRO A 69 10.40 28.11 -32.48
CA PRO A 69 11.80 27.68 -32.33
C PRO A 69 12.66 28.60 -31.46
N ALA A 70 12.21 29.83 -31.22
CA ALA A 70 12.84 30.79 -30.32
C ALA A 70 12.31 30.74 -28.87
N VAL A 71 11.52 29.72 -28.52
CA VAL A 71 10.98 29.53 -27.17
C VAL A 71 11.61 28.30 -26.55
N ILE A 72 12.10 28.46 -25.32
CA ILE A 72 12.50 27.37 -24.44
C ILE A 72 11.41 27.25 -23.37
N CYS A 73 10.93 26.05 -23.09
CA CYS A 73 9.97 25.85 -22.02
C CYS A 73 10.29 24.64 -21.17
N THR A 74 9.92 24.73 -19.89
CA THR A 74 9.98 23.65 -18.92
C THR A 74 8.61 23.49 -18.25
N PRO A 75 8.20 22.27 -17.85
CA PRO A 75 6.88 22.02 -17.26
C PRO A 75 6.87 22.33 -15.76
N HIS A 76 6.91 23.61 -15.39
CA HIS A 76 6.81 24.10 -14.01
C HIS A 76 7.85 23.46 -13.07
N LEU A 77 9.10 23.44 -13.50
CA LEU A 77 10.20 22.76 -12.81
C LEU A 77 10.89 23.64 -11.76
N GLY A 78 10.52 24.91 -11.60
CA GLY A 78 11.22 25.86 -10.72
C GLY A 78 11.42 25.37 -9.28
N ALA A 79 10.49 24.57 -8.74
CA ALA A 79 10.60 23.97 -7.40
C ALA A 79 10.92 22.45 -7.41
N ASN A 80 11.10 21.84 -8.58
CA ASN A 80 11.33 20.41 -8.72
C ASN A 80 12.83 20.06 -8.59
N THR A 81 13.40 20.34 -7.43
CA THR A 81 14.79 20.01 -7.05
C THR A 81 14.80 19.27 -5.72
N SER A 82 15.76 18.36 -5.53
CA SER A 82 15.88 17.58 -4.29
C SER A 82 16.02 18.47 -3.06
N GLU A 83 16.74 19.58 -3.18
CA GLU A 83 16.97 20.56 -2.12
C GLU A 83 15.69 21.30 -1.74
N ALA A 84 14.93 21.80 -2.73
CA ALA A 84 13.67 22.51 -2.46
C ALA A 84 12.63 21.56 -1.84
N GLN A 85 12.49 20.34 -2.38
CA GLN A 85 11.56 19.34 -1.83
C GLN A 85 11.94 18.95 -0.40
N SER A 86 13.24 18.71 -0.13
CA SER A 86 13.73 18.41 1.23
C SER A 86 13.47 19.56 2.20
N LYS A 87 13.69 20.80 1.75
CA LYS A 87 13.46 21.99 2.58
C LYS A 87 11.98 22.19 2.89
N VAL A 88 11.11 22.05 1.90
CA VAL A 88 9.65 22.12 2.08
C VAL A 88 9.18 21.02 3.04
N ALA A 89 9.67 19.79 2.88
CA ALA A 89 9.34 18.69 3.79
C ALA A 89 9.75 18.98 5.24
N GLN A 90 10.96 19.53 5.44
CA GLN A 90 11.44 19.95 6.75
C GLN A 90 10.58 21.08 7.34
N ASP A 91 10.28 22.12 6.55
CA ASP A 91 9.51 23.28 7.01
C ASP A 91 8.08 22.86 7.38
N ILE A 92 7.46 21.96 6.61
CA ILE A 92 6.15 21.37 6.94
C ILE A 92 6.25 20.54 8.22
N ALA A 93 7.26 19.68 8.37
CA ALA A 93 7.44 18.89 9.59
C ALA A 93 7.58 19.78 10.83
N VAL A 94 8.34 20.88 10.74
CA VAL A 94 8.46 21.88 11.81
C VAL A 94 7.12 22.55 12.08
N GLN A 95 6.36 22.95 11.05
CA GLN A 95 5.03 23.53 11.22
C GLN A 95 4.07 22.56 11.91
N PHE A 96 4.14 21.24 11.62
CA PHE A 96 3.35 20.22 12.32
C PHE A 96 3.74 20.10 13.79
N VAL A 97 5.04 20.02 14.10
CA VAL A 97 5.53 19.99 15.49
C VAL A 97 5.10 21.24 16.24
N ASN A 98 5.27 22.42 15.63
CA ASN A 98 4.83 23.70 16.20
C ASN A 98 3.31 23.74 16.46
N ALA A 99 2.51 23.24 15.54
CA ALA A 99 1.06 23.19 15.69
C ALA A 99 0.61 22.22 16.80
N LEU A 100 1.26 21.05 16.92
CA LEU A 100 0.87 19.99 17.86
C LEU A 100 1.41 20.21 19.28
N ASP A 101 2.70 20.50 19.40
CA ASP A 101 3.38 20.56 20.71
C ASP A 101 3.35 21.97 21.31
N TYR A 102 3.29 23.00 20.46
CA TYR A 102 3.46 24.39 20.89
C TYR A 102 2.25 25.29 20.58
N ASN A 103 1.20 24.77 19.90
CA ASN A 103 0.00 25.53 19.52
C ASN A 103 0.34 26.79 18.67
N GLU A 104 1.43 26.72 17.90
CA GLU A 104 1.94 27.79 17.02
C GLU A 104 1.62 27.48 15.55
N TYR A 105 0.88 28.39 14.90
CA TYR A 105 0.34 28.20 13.54
C TYR A 105 1.05 29.07 12.51
N LEU A 106 2.36 28.90 12.40
CA LEU A 106 3.19 29.64 11.44
C LEU A 106 2.91 29.17 10.00
N GLY A 107 2.71 30.11 9.08
CA GLY A 107 2.47 29.80 7.65
C GLY A 107 1.07 29.29 7.31
N VAL A 108 0.15 29.25 8.28
CA VAL A 108 -1.21 28.78 8.07
C VAL A 108 -2.02 29.76 7.22
N VAL A 109 -2.58 29.26 6.12
CA VAL A 109 -3.38 30.05 5.17
C VAL A 109 -4.86 30.19 5.58
N ASN A 110 -5.35 29.36 6.51
CA ASN A 110 -6.73 29.35 7.01
C ASN A 110 -6.85 29.76 8.49
N ALA A 111 -5.98 30.65 8.99
CA ALA A 111 -5.89 31.00 10.42
C ALA A 111 -7.21 31.48 11.04
N GLY A 112 -8.07 32.18 10.27
CA GLY A 112 -9.40 32.58 10.73
C GLY A 112 -10.30 31.39 11.07
N TYR A 113 -10.21 30.28 10.32
CA TYR A 113 -10.92 29.04 10.61
C TYR A 113 -10.43 28.41 11.91
N ILE A 114 -9.11 28.41 12.16
CA ILE A 114 -8.52 27.91 13.41
C ILE A 114 -9.02 28.72 14.62
N GLY A 115 -9.14 30.04 14.46
CA GLY A 115 -9.69 30.91 15.50
C GLY A 115 -11.14 30.54 15.87
N LEU A 116 -11.98 30.25 14.86
CA LEU A 116 -13.37 29.87 15.07
C LEU A 116 -13.54 28.43 15.55
N SER A 117 -12.71 27.49 15.08
CA SER A 117 -12.80 26.09 15.49
C SER A 117 -12.45 25.87 16.96
N LYS A 118 -11.74 26.81 17.60
CA LYS A 118 -11.52 26.79 19.06
C LYS A 118 -12.80 27.03 19.89
N GLN A 119 -13.90 27.44 19.25
CA GLN A 119 -15.20 27.65 19.91
C GLN A 119 -16.14 26.52 19.52
N ALA A 120 -16.41 25.59 20.44
CA ALA A 120 -17.17 24.36 20.17
C ALA A 120 -18.54 24.61 19.49
N HIS A 121 -19.26 25.66 19.89
CA HIS A 121 -20.55 26.03 19.30
C HIS A 121 -20.44 26.55 17.85
N MET A 122 -19.31 27.18 17.48
CA MET A 122 -19.09 27.71 16.13
C MET A 122 -18.78 26.61 15.11
N ILE A 123 -18.17 25.50 15.54
CA ILE A 123 -17.97 24.32 14.69
C ILE A 123 -19.30 23.82 14.13
N GLN A 124 -20.36 23.80 14.95
CA GLN A 124 -21.67 23.32 14.54
C GLN A 124 -22.32 24.21 13.49
N TYR A 125 -22.14 25.54 13.56
CA TYR A 125 -22.62 26.44 12.52
C TYR A 125 -21.86 26.28 11.20
N LEU A 126 -20.55 25.97 11.25
CA LEU A 126 -19.75 25.68 10.06
C LEU A 126 -20.18 24.35 9.42
N ASP A 127 -20.44 23.31 10.23
CA ASP A 127 -20.95 22.02 9.74
C ASP A 127 -22.36 22.17 9.14
N LEU A 128 -23.25 22.86 9.86
CA LEU A 128 -24.59 23.18 9.36
C LEU A 128 -24.53 23.90 8.02
N SER A 129 -23.72 24.96 7.91
CA SER A 129 -23.58 25.74 6.69
C SER A 129 -23.10 24.92 5.50
N GLU A 130 -22.10 24.04 5.71
CA GLU A 130 -21.61 23.12 4.67
C GLU A 130 -22.69 22.12 4.24
N ARG A 131 -23.44 21.56 5.19
CA ARG A 131 -24.54 20.62 4.89
C ARG A 131 -25.68 21.28 4.14
N LEU A 132 -26.08 22.49 4.53
CA LEU A 132 -27.08 23.26 3.79
C LEU A 132 -26.60 23.52 2.35
N GLY A 133 -25.32 23.88 2.18
CA GLY A 133 -24.71 24.04 0.85
C GLY A 133 -24.74 22.76 0.03
N SER A 134 -24.36 21.63 0.63
CA SER A 134 -24.38 20.32 -0.02
C SER A 134 -25.78 19.86 -0.38
N MET A 135 -26.76 20.09 0.48
CA MET A 135 -28.16 19.80 0.18
C MET A 135 -28.63 20.58 -1.04
N LEU A 136 -28.34 21.88 -1.11
CA LEU A 136 -28.66 22.73 -2.27
C LEU A 136 -27.98 22.22 -3.55
N GLY A 137 -26.72 21.80 -3.47
CA GLY A 137 -25.99 21.21 -4.59
C GLY A 137 -26.62 19.90 -5.10
N GLN A 138 -27.14 19.07 -4.22
CA GLN A 138 -27.75 17.78 -4.58
C GLN A 138 -29.20 17.90 -5.09
N ILE A 139 -29.95 18.91 -4.64
CA ILE A 139 -31.31 19.17 -5.15
C ILE A 139 -31.34 20.08 -6.38
N LEU A 140 -30.18 20.63 -6.78
CA LEU A 140 -29.97 21.55 -7.87
C LEU A 140 -30.68 21.14 -9.17
N ASP A 141 -31.22 22.14 -9.85
CA ASP A 141 -31.72 22.08 -11.22
C ASP A 141 -31.19 23.26 -12.05
N GLY A 142 -30.49 22.95 -13.14
CA GLY A 142 -29.92 23.97 -14.03
C GLY A 142 -28.62 24.58 -13.53
N SER A 143 -28.26 25.73 -14.11
CA SER A 143 -26.99 26.43 -13.86
C SER A 143 -27.12 27.41 -12.70
N VAL A 144 -26.22 27.32 -11.72
CA VAL A 144 -26.20 28.23 -10.57
C VAL A 144 -25.90 29.67 -11.01
N LYS A 145 -26.68 30.65 -10.52
CA LYS A 145 -26.48 32.08 -10.82
C LYS A 145 -26.11 32.90 -9.59
N LYS A 146 -26.75 32.61 -8.46
CA LYS A 146 -26.57 33.41 -7.25
C LYS A 146 -26.83 32.61 -5.99
N LEU A 147 -25.93 32.75 -5.02
CA LEU A 147 -26.11 32.26 -3.65
C LEU A 147 -26.28 33.46 -2.71
N THR A 148 -27.38 33.51 -1.98
CA THR A 148 -27.60 34.49 -0.92
C THR A 148 -27.55 33.78 0.44
N LEU A 149 -26.73 34.31 1.34
CA LEU A 149 -26.56 33.84 2.71
C LEU A 149 -27.16 34.89 3.65
N ASN A 150 -28.23 34.54 4.38
CA ASN A 150 -28.80 35.40 5.41
C ASN A 150 -28.41 34.84 6.78
N LEU A 151 -27.65 35.62 7.55
CA LEU A 151 -27.16 35.24 8.88
C LEU A 151 -27.89 36.06 9.94
N TYR A 152 -28.59 35.37 10.83
CA TYR A 152 -29.30 35.98 11.95
C TYR A 152 -28.63 35.57 13.25
N GLY A 153 -28.36 36.55 14.12
CA GLY A 153 -27.72 36.30 15.41
C GLY A 153 -26.44 37.11 15.58
N LYS A 154 -26.20 37.61 16.80
CA LYS A 154 -25.13 38.57 17.12
C LYS A 154 -23.72 38.05 16.83
N GLU A 155 -23.50 36.75 16.98
CA GLU A 155 -22.20 36.13 16.69
C GLU A 155 -22.03 35.84 15.20
N LEU A 156 -23.08 35.35 14.53
CA LEU A 156 -23.06 35.03 13.10
C LEU A 156 -22.94 36.28 12.22
N SER A 157 -23.39 37.44 12.68
CA SER A 157 -23.36 38.68 11.92
C SER A 157 -22.00 39.39 11.88
N LYS A 158 -20.99 38.92 12.65
CA LYS A 158 -19.63 39.48 12.63
C LYS A 158 -18.93 39.20 11.30
N ASP A 159 -18.27 40.20 10.73
CA ASP A 159 -17.60 40.13 9.41
C ASP A 159 -16.78 38.85 9.19
N GLN A 160 -15.81 38.59 10.06
CA GLN A 160 -14.92 37.41 9.93
C GLN A 160 -15.67 36.08 10.06
N VAL A 161 -16.74 36.04 10.86
CA VAL A 161 -17.57 34.83 11.05
C VAL A 161 -18.41 34.59 9.81
N ALA A 162 -19.05 35.64 9.30
CA ALA A 162 -19.91 35.59 8.15
C ALA A 162 -19.18 35.09 6.90
N ASP A 163 -17.94 35.54 6.68
CA ASP A 163 -17.11 35.09 5.55
C ASP A 163 -16.76 33.60 5.66
N ILE A 164 -16.37 33.13 6.85
CA ILE A 164 -15.99 31.72 7.03
C ILE A 164 -17.21 30.80 6.91
N ILE A 165 -18.37 31.23 7.42
CA ILE A 165 -19.65 30.53 7.22
C ILE A 165 -20.01 30.49 5.73
N CYS A 166 -19.86 31.61 5.00
CA CYS A 166 -20.07 31.65 3.57
C CYS A 166 -19.15 30.68 2.82
N ASN A 167 -17.86 30.63 3.15
CA ASN A 167 -16.93 29.70 2.53
C ASN A 167 -17.30 28.24 2.83
N SER A 168 -17.85 27.94 4.00
CA SER A 168 -18.36 26.62 4.36
C SER A 168 -19.56 26.22 3.50
N ALA A 169 -20.54 27.12 3.32
CA ALA A 169 -21.67 26.92 2.42
C ALA A 169 -21.21 26.72 0.96
N LEU A 170 -20.29 27.55 0.48
CA LEU A 170 -19.75 27.45 -0.88
C LEU A 170 -19.01 26.14 -1.09
N LYS A 171 -18.20 25.70 -0.13
CA LYS A 171 -17.54 24.40 -0.18
C LYS A 171 -18.57 23.27 -0.32
N GLY A 172 -19.61 23.29 0.52
CA GLY A 172 -20.69 22.30 0.47
C GLY A 172 -21.40 22.27 -0.88
N LEU A 173 -21.74 23.45 -1.42
CA LEU A 173 -22.42 23.61 -2.70
C LEU A 173 -21.55 23.17 -3.88
N LEU A 174 -20.34 23.74 -4.00
CA LEU A 174 -19.49 23.59 -5.17
C LEU A 174 -18.94 22.18 -5.34
N ASN A 175 -18.78 21.41 -4.25
CA ASN A 175 -18.42 19.98 -4.35
C ASN A 175 -19.42 19.13 -5.16
N HIS A 176 -20.61 19.66 -5.46
CA HIS A 176 -21.61 19.02 -6.34
C HIS A 176 -21.74 19.71 -7.71
N VAL A 177 -20.98 20.78 -7.95
CA VAL A 177 -21.07 21.62 -9.16
C VAL A 177 -19.80 21.55 -9.99
N VAL A 178 -18.63 21.45 -9.36
CA VAL A 178 -17.32 21.46 -10.03
C VAL A 178 -16.60 20.12 -9.88
N GLU A 179 -15.75 19.76 -10.83
CA GLU A 179 -14.94 18.53 -10.78
C GLU A 179 -13.72 18.67 -9.86
N ASP A 180 -13.24 19.91 -9.65
CA ASP A 180 -12.08 20.19 -8.82
C ASP A 180 -12.35 19.98 -7.32
N SER A 181 -11.31 19.60 -6.57
CA SER A 181 -11.40 19.47 -5.11
C SER A 181 -11.64 20.83 -4.44
N VAL A 182 -12.79 20.99 -3.77
CA VAL A 182 -13.18 22.24 -3.10
C VAL A 182 -12.87 22.20 -1.60
N ASN A 183 -12.19 23.24 -1.12
CA ASN A 183 -11.88 23.50 0.28
C ASN A 183 -12.29 24.94 0.67
N LEU A 184 -12.16 25.27 1.96
CA LEU A 184 -12.60 26.57 2.49
C LEU A 184 -11.82 27.78 1.94
N ILE A 185 -10.67 27.56 1.31
CA ILE A 185 -9.78 28.61 0.79
C ILE A 185 -10.02 28.84 -0.70
N ASN A 186 -10.16 27.78 -1.50
CA ASN A 186 -10.41 27.92 -2.93
C ASN A 186 -11.90 28.09 -3.30
N ALA A 187 -12.84 27.78 -2.39
CA ALA A 187 -14.29 27.87 -2.68
C ALA A 187 -14.74 29.25 -3.20
N PRO A 188 -14.31 30.40 -2.64
CA PRO A 188 -14.70 31.71 -3.17
C PRO A 188 -14.17 31.97 -4.59
N TYR A 189 -12.93 31.54 -4.85
CA TYR A 189 -12.30 31.69 -6.16
C TYR A 189 -13.01 30.84 -7.22
N LEU A 190 -13.30 29.58 -6.90
CA LEU A 190 -14.02 28.67 -7.79
C LEU A 190 -15.45 29.15 -8.06
N ALA A 191 -16.12 29.74 -7.07
CA ALA A 191 -17.43 30.38 -7.25
C ALA A 191 -17.35 31.51 -8.28
N GLU A 192 -16.37 32.40 -8.16
CA GLU A 192 -16.17 33.52 -9.08
C GLU A 192 -15.84 33.05 -10.51
N GLU A 193 -14.98 32.04 -10.65
CA GLU A 193 -14.62 31.43 -11.93
C GLU A 193 -15.85 30.86 -12.67
N HIS A 194 -16.81 30.31 -11.93
CA HIS A 194 -18.08 29.80 -12.46
C HIS A 194 -19.17 30.88 -12.59
N GLY A 195 -18.84 32.15 -12.35
CA GLY A 195 -19.77 33.26 -12.47
C GLY A 195 -20.86 33.30 -11.40
N LEU A 196 -20.66 32.62 -10.26
CA LEU A 196 -21.61 32.60 -9.14
C LEU A 196 -21.57 33.94 -8.40
N LYS A 197 -22.69 34.67 -8.40
CA LYS A 197 -22.83 35.88 -7.58
C LYS A 197 -23.09 35.51 -6.12
N ILE A 198 -22.25 35.99 -5.22
CA ILE A 198 -22.39 35.75 -3.78
C ILE A 198 -22.93 37.01 -3.11
N LYS A 199 -23.95 36.86 -2.25
CA LYS A 199 -24.47 37.94 -1.42
C LYS A 199 -24.60 37.47 0.02
N VAL A 200 -23.99 38.19 0.96
CA VAL A 200 -24.10 37.92 2.40
C VAL A 200 -24.88 39.06 3.07
N ASN A 201 -26.01 38.73 3.70
CA ASN A 201 -26.79 39.65 4.52
C ASN A 201 -26.67 39.25 5.98
N ARG A 202 -26.55 40.25 6.85
CA ARG A 202 -26.22 40.08 8.28
C ARG A 202 -27.25 40.84 9.10
N PHE A 203 -27.84 40.16 10.07
CA PHE A 203 -28.93 40.70 10.88
C PHE A 203 -28.63 40.52 12.37
N ASP A 204 -28.41 41.64 13.04
CA ASP A 204 -28.06 41.70 14.47
C ASP A 204 -29.31 41.55 15.37
N GLN A 205 -30.52 41.59 14.79
CA GLN A 205 -31.80 41.50 15.47
C GLN A 205 -32.66 40.36 14.94
N ILE A 206 -33.45 39.78 15.84
CA ILE A 206 -34.40 38.68 15.59
C ILE A 206 -35.62 39.25 14.85
N GLU A 207 -35.50 39.49 13.55
CA GLU A 207 -36.66 39.75 12.71
C GLU A 207 -37.05 38.45 11.99
N ARG A 208 -37.93 37.68 12.64
CA ARG A 208 -38.67 36.48 12.18
C ARG A 208 -38.21 35.13 12.77
N GLY A 209 -38.87 34.69 13.84
CA GLY A 209 -39.01 33.27 14.17
C GLY A 209 -38.37 32.80 15.47
N GLN A 210 -38.74 31.59 15.89
CA GLN A 210 -38.57 31.00 17.23
C GLN A 210 -37.13 30.69 17.68
N PHE A 211 -36.11 31.01 16.87
CA PHE A 211 -34.71 30.62 17.12
C PHE A 211 -33.79 31.83 17.12
N ASN A 212 -32.86 31.89 18.08
CA ASN A 212 -31.99 33.04 18.31
C ASN A 212 -30.91 33.21 17.22
N ASP A 213 -30.41 32.09 16.67
CA ASP A 213 -29.33 32.07 15.68
C ASP A 213 -29.73 31.14 14.52
N THR A 214 -29.78 31.66 13.29
CA THR A 214 -30.14 30.87 12.11
C THR A 214 -29.29 31.21 10.89
N ILE A 215 -29.10 30.21 10.04
CA ILE A 215 -28.45 30.34 8.73
C ILE A 215 -29.50 30.00 7.68
N GLU A 216 -29.78 30.95 6.79
CA GLU A 216 -30.62 30.72 5.61
C GLU A 216 -29.74 30.81 4.35
N LEU A 217 -29.73 29.74 3.57
CA LEU A 217 -29.18 29.72 2.22
C LEU A 217 -30.30 29.83 1.20
N VAL A 218 -30.13 30.71 0.23
CA VAL A 218 -31.03 30.88 -0.91
C VAL A 218 -30.24 30.73 -2.19
N LEU A 219 -30.51 29.66 -2.94
CA LEU A 219 -29.90 29.40 -4.24
C LEU A 219 -30.86 29.80 -5.37
N GLU A 220 -30.37 30.62 -6.29
CA GLU A 220 -31.07 30.98 -7.52
C GLU A 220 -30.32 30.34 -8.71
N THR A 221 -31.04 29.52 -9.48
CA THR A 221 -30.57 28.97 -10.75
C THR A 221 -31.28 29.68 -11.91
N ASP A 222 -30.98 29.27 -13.13
CA ASP A 222 -31.74 29.70 -14.31
C ASP A 222 -33.14 29.07 -14.41
N ILE A 223 -33.44 28.05 -13.59
CA ILE A 223 -34.72 27.32 -13.61
C ILE A 223 -35.55 27.61 -12.37
N SER A 224 -34.94 27.61 -11.18
CA SER A 224 -35.65 27.60 -9.92
C SER A 224 -34.97 28.43 -8.83
N LYS A 225 -35.66 28.52 -7.70
CA LYS A 225 -35.15 29.13 -6.48
C LYS A 225 -35.47 28.20 -5.31
N HIS A 226 -34.43 27.83 -4.56
CA HIS A 226 -34.56 26.99 -3.38
C HIS A 226 -34.00 27.71 -2.15
N SER A 227 -34.64 27.52 -0.99
CA SER A 227 -34.13 28.01 0.29
C SER A 227 -34.09 26.94 1.36
N LEU A 228 -33.04 26.93 2.17
CA LEU A 228 -32.90 26.07 3.34
C LEU A 228 -32.57 26.93 4.56
N VAL A 229 -33.26 26.68 5.67
CA VAL A 229 -32.98 27.33 6.96
C VAL A 229 -32.56 26.28 7.96
N GLY A 230 -31.44 26.53 8.63
CA GLY A 230 -30.96 25.70 9.72
C GLY A 230 -30.62 26.49 10.98
N THR A 231 -30.53 25.79 12.09
CA THR A 231 -30.12 26.31 13.40
C THR A 231 -29.31 25.26 14.18
N VAL A 232 -28.61 25.70 15.23
CA VAL A 232 -27.89 24.83 16.15
C VAL A 232 -28.57 24.90 17.52
N TYR A 233 -29.15 23.79 17.95
CA TYR A 233 -29.79 23.65 19.25
C TYR A 233 -28.75 23.43 20.34
N HIS A 234 -28.87 24.21 21.43
CA HIS A 234 -28.00 24.14 22.62
C HIS A 234 -26.48 24.19 22.31
N GLY A 235 -26.10 24.75 21.14
CA GLY A 235 -24.70 24.79 20.69
C GLY A 235 -24.11 23.45 20.24
N GLU A 236 -24.91 22.38 20.18
CA GLU A 236 -24.42 21.02 19.92
C GLU A 236 -25.10 20.35 18.72
N THR A 237 -26.43 20.45 18.60
CA THR A 237 -27.19 19.67 17.60
C THR A 237 -27.63 20.54 16.43
N ILE A 238 -27.17 20.21 15.23
CA ILE A 238 -27.62 20.86 13.99
C ILE A 238 -29.03 20.38 13.59
N ARG A 239 -29.87 21.30 13.13
CA ARG A 239 -31.21 20.99 12.61
C ARG A 239 -31.51 21.83 11.38
N VAL A 240 -32.08 21.21 10.37
CA VAL A 240 -32.78 21.93 9.29
C VAL A 240 -34.21 22.15 9.77
N VAL A 241 -34.65 23.41 9.81
CA VAL A 241 -35.94 23.83 10.37
C VAL A 241 -36.94 24.29 9.29
N LYS A 242 -36.47 24.51 8.06
CA LYS A 242 -37.31 24.91 6.93
C LYS A 242 -36.65 24.60 5.60
N ILE A 243 -37.44 24.13 4.65
CA ILE A 243 -37.06 23.94 3.24
C ILE A 243 -38.13 24.61 2.38
N ASP A 244 -37.73 25.56 1.55
CA ASP A 244 -38.59 26.43 0.76
C ASP A 244 -39.69 27.07 1.64
N ASP A 245 -40.95 26.69 1.48
CA ASP A 245 -42.06 27.16 2.32
C ASP A 245 -42.49 26.17 3.40
N PHE A 246 -41.90 24.97 3.42
CA PHE A 246 -42.27 23.88 4.33
C PHE A 246 -41.46 23.94 5.61
N LYS A 247 -42.15 24.03 6.75
CA LYS A 247 -41.54 23.85 8.07
C LYS A 247 -41.32 22.35 8.30
N VAL A 248 -40.09 21.95 8.53
CA VAL A 248 -39.66 20.57 8.79
C VAL A 248 -38.57 20.61 9.85
N GLU A 249 -38.37 19.55 10.61
CA GLU A 249 -37.30 19.49 11.60
C GLU A 249 -36.61 18.13 11.56
N PHE A 250 -35.36 18.11 11.10
CA PHE A 250 -34.57 16.87 11.03
C PHE A 250 -33.08 17.18 11.13
N ASN A 251 -32.29 16.16 11.47
CA ASN A 251 -30.83 16.25 11.46
C ASN A 251 -30.31 15.97 10.04
N PRO A 252 -29.60 16.91 9.38
CA PRO A 252 -29.11 16.73 8.00
C PRO A 252 -27.88 15.80 7.93
N ILE A 253 -28.07 14.52 8.26
CA ILE A 253 -27.02 13.49 8.30
C ILE A 253 -27.50 12.17 7.69
N GLY A 254 -26.59 11.40 7.11
CA GLY A 254 -26.85 10.06 6.59
C GLY A 254 -27.50 10.07 5.21
N ASN A 255 -28.30 9.03 4.96
CA ASN A 255 -29.06 8.87 3.72
C ASN A 255 -30.41 9.55 3.88
N ILE A 256 -30.72 10.52 3.04
CA ILE A 256 -31.94 11.32 3.13
C ILE A 256 -32.75 11.17 1.84
N LEU A 257 -34.03 10.86 1.99
CA LEU A 257 -35.01 10.87 0.93
C LEU A 257 -35.98 12.02 1.14
N MET A 258 -35.98 12.97 0.21
CA MET A 258 -36.91 14.08 0.16
C MET A 258 -38.01 13.77 -0.85
N PHE A 259 -39.27 13.97 -0.48
CA PHE A 259 -40.40 13.81 -1.40
C PHE A 259 -41.42 14.94 -1.24
N TRP A 260 -41.93 15.42 -2.38
CA TRP A 260 -43.01 16.41 -2.43
C TRP A 260 -44.28 15.70 -2.84
N ASN A 261 -45.41 16.02 -2.20
CA ASN A 261 -46.66 15.35 -2.46
C ASN A 261 -47.88 16.28 -2.40
N ASN A 262 -48.98 15.83 -2.99
CA ASN A 262 -50.30 16.38 -2.71
C ASN A 262 -50.73 15.91 -1.32
N ASP A 263 -51.15 16.85 -0.48
CA ASP A 263 -51.55 16.55 0.89
C ASP A 263 -52.93 15.87 0.93
N LYS A 264 -52.92 14.54 0.88
CA LYS A 264 -54.10 13.68 0.80
C LYS A 264 -53.98 12.52 1.79
N PRO A 265 -55.11 11.99 2.32
CA PRO A 265 -55.10 10.79 3.15
C PRO A 265 -54.41 9.60 2.45
N GLY A 266 -53.66 8.81 3.21
CA GLY A 266 -53.03 7.57 2.75
C GLY A 266 -51.63 7.71 2.12
N VAL A 267 -51.15 8.93 1.86
CA VAL A 267 -49.83 9.12 1.22
C VAL A 267 -48.68 8.60 2.08
N ILE A 268 -48.67 8.92 3.38
CA ILE A 268 -47.61 8.44 4.30
C ILE A 268 -47.61 6.91 4.38
N ALA A 269 -48.79 6.29 4.49
CA ALA A 269 -48.90 4.84 4.51
C ALA A 269 -48.36 4.21 3.22
N ALA A 270 -48.63 4.81 2.05
CA ALA A 270 -48.10 4.33 0.79
C ALA A 270 -46.57 4.45 0.69
N VAL A 271 -46.00 5.59 1.15
CA VAL A 271 -44.55 5.81 1.19
C VAL A 271 -43.87 4.82 2.14
N SER A 272 -44.36 4.68 3.36
CA SER A 272 -43.81 3.73 4.34
C SER A 272 -43.92 2.28 3.85
N SER A 273 -45.01 1.90 3.18
CA SER A 273 -45.19 0.57 2.61
C SER A 273 -44.17 0.28 1.49
N ALA A 274 -43.95 1.25 0.59
CA ALA A 274 -42.96 1.14 -0.48
C ALA A 274 -41.52 1.03 0.04
N MET A 275 -41.25 1.54 1.24
CA MET A 275 -39.93 1.50 1.89
C MET A 275 -39.80 0.37 2.92
N SER A 276 -40.72 -0.61 2.94
CA SER A 276 -40.79 -1.65 3.98
C SER A 276 -39.54 -2.55 4.11
N SER A 277 -38.67 -2.58 3.10
CA SER A 277 -37.40 -3.30 3.12
C SER A 277 -36.23 -2.53 3.73
N ILE A 278 -36.41 -1.25 4.10
CA ILE A 278 -35.34 -0.38 4.65
C ILE A 278 -35.79 0.24 5.97
N ASN A 279 -34.89 0.30 6.95
CA ASN A 279 -35.17 0.96 8.22
C ASN A 279 -35.21 2.49 8.09
N ILE A 280 -36.23 3.11 8.68
CA ILE A 280 -36.41 4.57 8.74
C ILE A 280 -35.93 5.07 10.09
N ALA A 281 -34.83 5.83 10.10
CA ALA A 281 -34.20 6.36 11.29
C ALA A 281 -34.89 7.64 11.81
N ASP A 282 -35.33 8.51 10.90
CA ASP A 282 -36.04 9.75 11.22
C ASP A 282 -37.04 10.08 10.11
N MET A 283 -38.15 10.73 10.45
CA MET A 283 -39.12 11.20 9.46
C MET A 283 -39.73 12.53 9.90
N SER A 284 -39.63 13.54 9.05
CA SER A 284 -40.23 14.86 9.26
C SER A 284 -41.17 15.23 8.11
N LEU A 285 -42.31 15.83 8.45
CA LEU A 285 -43.36 16.22 7.51
C LEU A 285 -43.70 17.70 7.67
N GLY A 286 -43.66 18.43 6.56
CA GLY A 286 -44.08 19.83 6.47
C GLY A 286 -45.29 19.98 5.57
N ARG A 287 -46.22 20.86 5.93
CA ARG A 287 -47.41 21.17 5.12
C ARG A 287 -47.41 22.65 4.76
N PHE A 288 -47.73 22.96 3.52
CA PHE A 288 -47.92 24.32 3.04
C PHE A 288 -49.06 24.35 2.03
N GLN A 289 -50.13 25.09 2.38
CA GLN A 289 -51.38 25.12 1.61
C GLN A 289 -51.91 23.69 1.34
N ASN A 290 -52.09 23.31 0.07
CA ASN A 290 -52.57 21.98 -0.36
C ASN A 290 -51.42 21.00 -0.73
N SER A 291 -50.18 21.34 -0.41
CA SER A 291 -49.01 20.49 -0.65
C SER A 291 -48.37 20.06 0.67
N ALA A 292 -47.71 18.91 0.64
CA ALA A 292 -46.89 18.43 1.73
C ALA A 292 -45.49 18.07 1.20
N PHE A 293 -44.55 18.03 2.13
CA PHE A 293 -43.16 17.73 1.90
C PHE A 293 -42.70 16.80 3.02
N GLY A 294 -42.04 15.72 2.65
CA GLY A 294 -41.49 14.76 3.59
C GLY A 294 -39.99 14.58 3.43
N VAL A 295 -39.34 14.39 4.56
CA VAL A 295 -37.93 14.01 4.67
C VAL A 295 -37.88 12.72 5.46
N ILE A 296 -37.22 11.70 4.91
CA ILE A 296 -36.99 10.42 5.55
C ILE A 296 -35.48 10.22 5.62
N THR A 297 -34.96 9.95 6.80
CA THR A 297 -33.58 9.51 7.00
C THR A 297 -33.57 7.99 7.12
N THR A 298 -32.69 7.31 6.40
CA THR A 298 -32.58 5.85 6.38
C THR A 298 -31.18 5.38 6.79
N ASP A 299 -31.11 4.20 7.41
CA ASP A 299 -29.84 3.58 7.81
C ASP A 299 -29.01 3.18 6.58
N GLU A 300 -29.69 2.76 5.51
CA GLU A 300 -29.10 2.32 4.25
C GLU A 300 -29.48 3.23 3.09
N ILE A 301 -28.75 3.16 1.98
CA ILE A 301 -29.08 3.90 0.76
C ILE A 301 -30.36 3.32 0.15
N VAL A 302 -31.36 4.16 -0.10
CA VAL A 302 -32.59 3.74 -0.79
C VAL A 302 -32.27 3.26 -2.21
N GLY A 303 -32.55 1.97 -2.48
CA GLY A 303 -32.34 1.30 -3.76
C GLY A 303 -33.20 1.89 -4.89
N LEU A 304 -32.75 1.73 -6.14
CA LEU A 304 -33.44 2.29 -7.31
C LEU A 304 -34.84 1.71 -7.52
N ASP A 305 -35.02 0.43 -7.19
CA ASP A 305 -36.30 -0.28 -7.19
C ASP A 305 -37.34 0.39 -6.27
N ILE A 306 -36.91 0.80 -5.07
CA ILE A 306 -37.78 1.51 -4.12
C ILE A 306 -38.08 2.92 -4.62
N ILE A 307 -37.10 3.61 -5.21
CA ILE A 307 -37.31 4.94 -5.82
C ILE A 307 -38.35 4.85 -6.94
N ASP A 308 -38.22 3.87 -7.84
CA ASP A 308 -39.17 3.67 -8.94
C ASP A 308 -40.58 3.39 -8.43
N ASN A 309 -40.72 2.57 -7.38
CA ASN A 309 -42.01 2.33 -6.72
C ASN A 309 -42.61 3.62 -6.15
N LEU A 310 -41.79 4.44 -5.49
CA LEU A 310 -42.23 5.70 -4.90
C LEU A 310 -42.62 6.75 -5.95
N ILE A 311 -41.91 6.83 -7.08
CA ILE A 311 -42.23 7.74 -8.19
C ILE A 311 -43.60 7.39 -8.80
N ASN A 312 -43.96 6.11 -8.84
CA ASN A 312 -45.22 5.64 -9.41
C ASN A 312 -46.44 5.85 -8.48
N LEU A 313 -46.26 6.37 -7.27
CA LEU A 313 -47.37 6.70 -6.38
C LEU A 313 -48.10 7.96 -6.84
N HIS A 314 -49.40 7.86 -7.11
CA HIS A 314 -50.27 8.92 -7.67
C HIS A 314 -50.12 10.31 -7.04
N ASN A 315 -49.85 10.39 -5.74
CA ASN A 315 -49.80 11.66 -5.00
C ASN A 315 -48.39 12.22 -4.80
N ILE A 316 -47.34 11.52 -5.25
CA ILE A 316 -45.96 11.99 -5.19
C ILE A 316 -45.65 12.82 -6.45
N LYS A 317 -45.06 14.01 -6.25
CA LYS A 317 -44.72 14.96 -7.32
C LYS A 317 -43.25 14.92 -7.70
N LYS A 318 -42.37 14.76 -6.71
CA LYS A 318 -40.92 14.84 -6.87
C LYS A 318 -40.26 14.02 -5.76
N ILE A 319 -39.17 13.35 -6.10
CA ILE A 319 -38.31 12.65 -5.15
C ILE A 319 -36.87 13.09 -5.39
N LYS A 320 -36.12 13.31 -4.32
CA LYS A 320 -34.68 13.54 -4.35
C LYS A 320 -34.02 12.67 -3.29
N ARG A 321 -33.01 11.91 -3.69
CA ARG A 321 -32.13 11.16 -2.77
C ARG A 321 -30.87 11.96 -2.54
N LEU A 322 -30.56 12.22 -1.27
CA LEU A 322 -29.39 12.95 -0.82
C LEU A 322 -28.54 12.04 0.04
N LYS A 323 -27.23 12.23 -0.01
CA LYS A 323 -26.28 11.64 0.93
C LYS A 323 -25.52 12.77 1.63
N LEU A 324 -25.71 12.89 2.94
CA LEU A 324 -25.03 13.88 3.77
C LEU A 324 -24.11 13.15 4.74
N VAL A 325 -22.87 12.94 4.31
CA VAL A 325 -21.86 12.27 5.14
C VAL A 325 -21.59 13.14 6.38
N PRO A 326 -21.47 12.54 7.58
CA PRO A 326 -21.06 13.28 8.76
C PRO A 326 -19.73 14.02 8.49
N LYS A 327 -19.67 15.32 8.77
CA LYS A 327 -18.38 15.97 8.99
C LYS A 327 -17.89 15.47 10.34
N GLN A 328 -16.76 14.76 10.38
CA GLN A 328 -16.09 14.43 11.63
C GLN A 328 -15.84 15.75 12.39
N SER A 329 -16.69 16.05 13.37
CA SER A 329 -16.34 17.00 14.41
C SER A 329 -15.12 16.42 15.10
N SER A 330 -14.00 17.14 15.08
CA SER A 330 -12.70 16.67 15.55
C SER A 330 -12.62 16.30 17.04
N LEU A 331 -13.74 16.20 17.77
CA LEU A 331 -13.79 15.87 19.19
C LEU A 331 -15.10 15.15 19.56
N SER A 332 -15.33 13.92 19.11
CA SER A 332 -15.86 12.80 19.94
C SER A 332 -16.31 11.61 19.08
N LYS A 333 -15.64 10.47 19.28
CA LYS A 333 -15.87 9.13 18.69
C LYS A 333 -15.85 9.06 17.16
N THR A 334 -14.63 8.87 16.70
CA THR A 334 -14.18 8.39 15.40
C THR A 334 -15.07 7.23 14.86
N ASP A 335 -15.67 7.39 13.67
CA ASP A 335 -15.46 6.37 12.64
C ASP A 335 -13.96 6.49 12.32
N GLU A 336 -13.17 5.80 13.13
CA GLU A 336 -11.74 5.78 12.97
C GLU A 336 -11.51 5.12 11.62
N ASP A 337 -10.65 5.73 10.83
CA ASP A 337 -9.86 4.90 9.96
C ASP A 337 -9.10 3.95 10.88
N ASP A 338 -9.73 2.81 11.18
CA ASP A 338 -9.23 1.78 12.09
C ASP A 338 -8.03 1.04 11.50
N ARG A 339 -7.62 1.43 10.28
CA ARG A 339 -6.33 1.08 9.70
C ARG A 339 -5.22 1.39 10.69
N PRO A 340 -4.34 0.42 10.97
CA PRO A 340 -3.16 0.69 11.77
C PRO A 340 -2.34 1.82 11.16
N VAL A 341 -1.97 2.82 11.95
CA VAL A 341 -1.24 4.00 11.44
C VAL A 341 0.23 3.68 11.14
N ASN A 342 0.84 2.81 11.94
CA ASN A 342 2.24 2.44 11.78
C ASN A 342 2.41 1.43 10.65
N LYS A 343 3.32 1.68 9.71
CA LYS A 343 3.73 0.71 8.69
C LYS A 343 5.07 0.05 9.06
N PRO A 344 5.33 -1.19 8.62
CA PRO A 344 6.64 -1.80 8.77
C PRO A 344 7.72 -0.91 8.15
N SER A 345 8.89 -0.82 8.78
CA SER A 345 10.03 -0.11 8.19
C SER A 345 10.55 -0.79 6.92
N ASN A 346 10.28 -2.10 6.80
CA ASN A 346 10.56 -2.89 5.62
C ASN A 346 9.37 -3.84 5.35
N PRO A 347 8.63 -3.65 4.24
CA PRO A 347 7.45 -4.47 3.92
C PRO A 347 7.78 -5.81 3.22
N ASN A 348 9.05 -6.16 3.07
CA ASN A 348 9.47 -7.37 2.36
C ASN A 348 9.40 -8.60 3.29
N PHE A 349 8.27 -9.30 3.28
CA PHE A 349 8.07 -10.54 4.03
C PHE A 349 7.98 -11.79 3.12
N GLY A 350 8.30 -11.66 1.84
CA GLY A 350 8.36 -12.75 0.87
C GLY A 350 9.46 -13.78 1.20
N SER A 351 9.23 -15.03 0.80
CA SER A 351 10.14 -16.18 1.10
C SER A 351 11.14 -16.52 0.00
N GLY A 352 11.50 -15.54 -0.85
CA GLY A 352 12.52 -15.71 -1.90
C GLY A 352 12.28 -14.84 -3.15
N PRO A 353 13.16 -13.86 -3.47
CA PRO A 353 14.23 -13.34 -2.62
C PRO A 353 13.67 -12.80 -1.29
N CYS A 354 14.46 -12.93 -0.23
CA CYS A 354 14.06 -12.48 1.11
C CYS A 354 14.68 -11.13 1.45
N THR A 355 14.13 -10.49 2.49
CA THR A 355 14.59 -9.18 2.93
C THR A 355 16.09 -9.14 3.23
N LYS A 356 16.75 -8.06 2.78
CA LYS A 356 18.16 -7.77 3.06
C LYS A 356 18.38 -7.59 4.56
N ARG A 357 19.62 -7.78 5.02
CA ARG A 357 19.98 -7.49 6.42
C ARG A 357 19.63 -6.03 6.81
N PRO A 358 19.35 -5.76 8.08
CA PRO A 358 19.18 -4.38 8.57
C PRO A 358 20.36 -3.47 8.22
N GLY A 359 20.06 -2.24 7.77
CA GLY A 359 21.05 -1.24 7.38
C GLY A 359 21.86 -1.60 6.13
N TYR A 360 21.34 -2.47 5.26
CA TYR A 360 21.95 -2.77 3.98
C TYR A 360 21.84 -1.56 3.04
N GLU A 361 22.94 -1.21 2.39
CA GLU A 361 22.98 -0.18 1.35
C GLU A 361 23.93 -0.66 0.24
N LEU A 362 23.47 -0.64 -1.00
CA LEU A 362 24.26 -1.09 -2.15
C LEU A 362 25.54 -0.27 -2.31
N SER A 363 25.48 1.03 -1.99
CA SER A 363 26.60 1.97 -2.06
C SER A 363 27.76 1.64 -1.11
N ASN A 364 27.52 0.83 -0.08
CA ASN A 364 28.55 0.40 0.87
C ASN A 364 29.37 -0.80 0.37
N LEU A 365 28.95 -1.45 -0.72
CA LEU A 365 29.67 -2.61 -1.24
C LEU A 365 30.92 -2.19 -2.04
N PRO A 366 32.04 -2.93 -1.92
CA PRO A 366 33.24 -2.65 -2.71
C PRO A 366 33.00 -2.81 -4.22
N THR A 367 33.15 -1.73 -4.97
CA THR A 367 32.96 -1.73 -6.43
C THR A 367 34.25 -1.99 -7.22
N ASN A 368 35.40 -2.05 -6.56
CA ASN A 368 36.72 -2.27 -7.18
C ASN A 368 36.89 -3.66 -7.84
N LEU A 369 35.93 -4.57 -7.66
CA LEU A 369 35.87 -5.89 -8.27
C LEU A 369 35.02 -5.93 -9.54
N LEU A 370 34.17 -4.91 -9.76
CA LEU A 370 33.29 -4.87 -10.92
C LEU A 370 34.13 -4.74 -12.20
N GLY A 371 33.82 -5.57 -13.20
CA GLY A 371 34.59 -5.65 -14.44
C GLY A 371 35.93 -6.37 -14.33
N ARG A 372 36.32 -6.87 -13.15
CA ARG A 372 37.57 -7.66 -12.99
C ARG A 372 37.32 -9.15 -13.15
N SER A 373 38.36 -9.85 -13.63
CA SER A 373 38.31 -11.30 -13.76
C SER A 373 38.18 -11.99 -12.39
N HIS A 374 37.16 -12.84 -12.24
CA HIS A 374 36.97 -13.74 -11.11
C HIS A 374 38.15 -14.72 -10.92
N ARG A 375 38.96 -14.94 -11.96
CA ARG A 375 40.16 -15.79 -11.90
C ARG A 375 41.42 -15.03 -11.46
N SER A 376 41.36 -13.71 -11.30
CA SER A 376 42.46 -12.93 -10.73
C SER A 376 42.72 -13.31 -9.27
N SER A 377 43.92 -13.03 -8.76
CA SER A 377 44.26 -13.30 -7.35
C SER A 377 43.27 -12.68 -6.38
N LEU A 378 42.82 -11.45 -6.68
CA LEU A 378 41.81 -10.77 -5.86
C LEU A 378 40.44 -11.44 -5.99
N GLY A 379 39.96 -11.74 -7.20
CA GLY A 379 38.66 -12.40 -7.40
C GLY A 379 38.57 -13.75 -6.67
N LYS A 380 39.59 -14.59 -6.84
CA LYS A 380 39.70 -15.88 -6.14
C LYS A 380 39.73 -15.71 -4.62
N ALA A 381 40.51 -14.74 -4.12
CA ALA A 381 40.58 -14.46 -2.68
C ALA A 381 39.22 -14.06 -2.09
N ARG A 382 38.40 -13.30 -2.82
CA ARG A 382 37.06 -12.90 -2.37
C ARG A 382 36.06 -14.06 -2.38
N ILE A 383 36.05 -14.87 -3.44
CA ILE A 383 35.23 -16.09 -3.52
C ILE A 383 35.59 -17.04 -2.38
N LYS A 384 36.90 -17.28 -2.18
CA LYS A 384 37.40 -18.12 -1.09
C LYS A 384 37.01 -17.57 0.28
N LYS A 385 37.13 -16.26 0.50
CA LYS A 385 36.68 -15.63 1.74
C LYS A 385 35.19 -15.87 1.99
N ALA A 386 34.35 -15.75 0.96
CA ALA A 386 32.91 -15.98 1.10
C ALA A 386 32.59 -17.41 1.56
N THR A 387 33.25 -18.42 0.98
CA THR A 387 33.05 -19.80 1.39
C THR A 387 33.65 -20.11 2.76
N GLU A 388 34.81 -19.56 3.11
CA GLU A 388 35.43 -19.74 4.42
C GLU A 388 34.61 -19.11 5.56
N GLU A 389 34.10 -17.89 5.36
CA GLU A 389 33.23 -17.23 6.34
C GLU A 389 31.89 -17.96 6.51
N ALA A 390 31.28 -18.42 5.41
CA ALA A 390 30.07 -19.23 5.48
C ALA A 390 30.32 -20.54 6.25
N LYS A 391 31.43 -21.23 5.97
CA LYS A 391 31.85 -22.44 6.70
C LYS A 391 32.05 -22.20 8.17
N ARG A 392 32.74 -21.11 8.54
CA ARG A 392 32.99 -20.72 9.92
C ARG A 392 31.69 -20.44 10.68
N ILE A 393 30.80 -19.61 10.11
CA ILE A 393 29.54 -19.23 10.77
C ILE A 393 28.61 -20.43 10.91
N LEU A 394 28.46 -21.25 9.86
CA LEU A 394 27.62 -22.46 9.89
C LEU A 394 28.21 -23.60 10.74
N ARG A 395 29.45 -23.44 11.25
CA ARG A 395 30.19 -24.46 11.99
C ARG A 395 30.30 -25.79 11.23
N ILE A 396 30.54 -25.69 9.92
CA ILE A 396 30.75 -26.84 9.05
C ILE A 396 32.10 -27.50 9.42
N PRO A 397 32.17 -28.84 9.58
CA PRO A 397 33.40 -29.53 9.95
C PRO A 397 34.58 -29.22 9.02
N ASP A 398 35.80 -29.19 9.57
CA ASP A 398 37.00 -28.80 8.83
C ASP A 398 37.30 -29.72 7.63
N ASN A 399 36.97 -31.00 7.74
CA ASN A 399 37.13 -31.99 6.66
C ASN A 399 36.06 -31.91 5.56
N TYR A 400 35.06 -31.04 5.68
CA TYR A 400 34.06 -30.81 4.63
C TYR A 400 34.53 -29.76 3.64
N SER A 401 34.13 -29.92 2.39
CA SER A 401 34.45 -28.99 1.31
C SER A 401 33.25 -28.10 1.00
N ILE A 402 33.45 -26.81 0.73
CA ILE A 402 32.39 -25.83 0.43
C ILE A 402 32.73 -25.02 -0.82
N GLY A 403 31.79 -24.93 -1.76
CA GLY A 403 32.00 -24.29 -3.05
C GLY A 403 30.79 -23.52 -3.54
N ILE A 404 31.03 -22.52 -4.39
CA ILE A 404 29.98 -21.73 -5.02
C ILE A 404 29.70 -22.30 -6.41
N VAL A 405 28.42 -22.46 -6.74
CA VAL A 405 27.95 -23.00 -8.02
C VAL A 405 26.92 -22.06 -8.68
N PRO A 406 26.79 -22.07 -10.01
CA PRO A 406 25.77 -21.29 -10.71
C PRO A 406 24.36 -21.87 -10.54
N ALA A 407 23.36 -21.09 -10.95
CA ALA A 407 21.94 -21.48 -11.06
C ALA A 407 21.24 -21.73 -9.72
N SER A 408 21.59 -20.94 -8.69
CA SER A 408 20.99 -21.02 -7.36
C SER A 408 21.06 -22.44 -6.78
N ASP A 409 20.20 -22.77 -5.81
CA ASP A 409 20.25 -24.07 -5.16
C ASP A 409 19.76 -25.19 -6.07
N THR A 410 18.88 -24.88 -7.02
CA THR A 410 18.53 -25.82 -8.09
C THR A 410 19.77 -26.34 -8.80
N GLY A 411 20.69 -25.44 -9.19
CA GLY A 411 21.97 -25.86 -9.75
C GLY A 411 22.82 -26.71 -8.80
N ALA A 412 22.79 -26.44 -7.50
CA ALA A 412 23.56 -27.17 -6.50
C ALA A 412 23.01 -28.58 -6.25
N VAL A 413 21.69 -28.72 -6.05
CA VAL A 413 21.01 -30.01 -5.85
C VAL A 413 21.15 -30.87 -7.11
N GLU A 414 20.92 -30.29 -8.30
CA GLU A 414 21.08 -30.99 -9.57
C GLU A 414 22.53 -31.44 -9.77
N MET A 415 23.53 -30.60 -9.46
CA MET A 415 24.93 -31.03 -9.49
C MET A 415 25.21 -32.23 -8.58
N ALA A 416 24.59 -32.27 -7.40
CA ALA A 416 24.73 -33.38 -6.47
C ALA A 416 24.04 -34.65 -7.01
N MET A 417 22.78 -34.55 -7.42
CA MET A 417 21.99 -35.67 -7.92
C MET A 417 22.61 -36.30 -9.16
N TRP A 418 22.90 -35.50 -10.20
CA TRP A 418 23.51 -35.98 -11.44
C TRP A 418 24.97 -36.43 -11.27
N GLY A 419 25.63 -35.93 -10.22
CA GLY A 419 27.04 -36.20 -9.94
C GLY A 419 27.30 -37.44 -9.08
N LEU A 420 26.37 -37.78 -8.18
CA LEU A 420 26.63 -38.67 -7.05
C LEU A 420 25.64 -39.84 -6.91
N LEU A 421 24.46 -39.76 -7.54
CA LEU A 421 23.49 -40.86 -7.59
C LEU A 421 23.81 -41.82 -8.75
N SER A 422 23.33 -43.06 -8.67
CA SER A 422 23.49 -44.07 -9.72
C SER A 422 22.31 -45.03 -9.81
N HIS A 423 22.20 -45.73 -10.94
CA HIS A 423 21.20 -46.82 -11.11
C HIS A 423 21.51 -48.08 -10.28
N GLU A 424 22.66 -48.14 -9.61
CA GLU A 424 23.06 -49.30 -8.78
C GLU A 424 22.45 -49.24 -7.37
N SER A 425 21.99 -48.06 -6.94
CA SER A 425 21.42 -47.84 -5.62
C SER A 425 19.97 -47.37 -5.73
N GLU A 426 19.14 -47.77 -4.77
CA GLU A 426 17.83 -47.16 -4.59
C GLU A 426 17.96 -45.77 -3.98
N VAL A 427 17.05 -44.88 -4.37
CA VAL A 427 17.00 -43.51 -3.87
C VAL A 427 15.68 -43.29 -3.16
N ASP A 428 15.73 -42.89 -1.90
CA ASP A 428 14.55 -42.47 -1.16
C ASP A 428 14.41 -40.94 -1.27
N VAL A 429 13.22 -40.45 -1.65
CA VAL A 429 12.97 -39.02 -1.75
C VAL A 429 11.83 -38.62 -0.82
N VAL A 430 12.11 -37.65 0.05
CA VAL A 430 11.14 -37.08 0.99
C VAL A 430 10.42 -35.89 0.33
N VAL A 431 9.10 -35.98 0.22
CA VAL A 431 8.25 -34.99 -0.45
C VAL A 431 7.26 -34.41 0.55
N MET A 432 7.62 -33.26 1.13
CA MET A 432 6.76 -32.52 2.08
C MET A 432 6.38 -31.12 1.58
N ASP A 433 6.90 -30.72 0.41
CA ASP A 433 6.71 -29.41 -0.20
C ASP A 433 6.95 -29.46 -1.72
N ALA A 434 6.87 -28.30 -2.39
CA ALA A 434 7.02 -28.23 -3.84
C ALA A 434 8.45 -28.60 -4.29
N PHE A 435 9.48 -28.15 -3.57
CA PHE A 435 10.87 -28.40 -3.94
C PHE A 435 11.25 -29.88 -3.78
N GLY A 436 10.82 -30.53 -2.70
CA GLY A 436 11.00 -31.99 -2.55
C GLY A 436 10.28 -32.77 -3.65
N LYS A 437 9.14 -32.28 -4.14
CA LYS A 437 8.43 -32.89 -5.27
C LYS A 437 9.21 -32.74 -6.58
N ASP A 438 9.82 -31.59 -6.82
CA ASP A 438 10.67 -31.36 -7.98
C ASP A 438 11.88 -32.32 -7.95
N TRP A 439 12.57 -32.46 -6.80
CA TRP A 439 13.66 -33.43 -6.62
C TRP A 439 13.23 -34.88 -6.86
N TYR A 440 12.00 -35.24 -6.47
CA TYR A 440 11.44 -36.56 -6.80
C TYR A 440 11.25 -36.72 -8.32
N VAL A 441 10.70 -35.71 -8.99
CA VAL A 441 10.50 -35.73 -10.45
C VAL A 441 11.83 -35.88 -11.16
N ASP A 442 12.84 -35.09 -10.79
CA ASP A 442 14.15 -35.15 -11.44
C ASP A 442 14.86 -36.49 -11.19
N ALA A 443 14.79 -37.02 -9.97
CA ALA A 443 15.35 -38.33 -9.65
C ALA A 443 14.66 -39.47 -10.43
N ALA A 444 13.32 -39.47 -10.49
CA ALA A 444 12.54 -40.58 -11.02
C ALA A 444 12.34 -40.50 -12.55
N GLN A 445 12.17 -39.31 -13.11
CA GLN A 445 11.77 -39.12 -14.51
C GLN A 445 12.94 -38.70 -15.38
N GLU A 446 13.77 -37.76 -14.92
CA GLU A 446 14.92 -37.25 -15.69
C GLU A 446 16.12 -38.19 -15.57
N LEU A 447 16.52 -38.53 -14.34
CA LEU A 447 17.60 -39.46 -14.06
C LEU A 447 17.17 -40.94 -14.15
N LYS A 448 15.86 -41.21 -14.19
CA LYS A 448 15.30 -42.57 -14.32
C LYS A 448 15.84 -43.55 -13.28
N LEU A 449 16.04 -43.08 -12.05
CA LEU A 449 16.51 -43.88 -10.93
C LEU A 449 15.39 -44.75 -10.37
N LYS A 450 15.75 -45.77 -9.61
CA LYS A 450 14.78 -46.52 -8.81
C LYS A 450 14.49 -45.72 -7.53
N VAL A 451 13.38 -44.97 -7.56
CA VAL A 451 13.03 -44.01 -6.50
C VAL A 451 11.87 -44.51 -5.64
N ASN A 452 12.06 -44.53 -4.32
CA ASN A 452 10.98 -44.68 -3.35
C ASN A 452 10.51 -43.29 -2.90
N LYS A 453 9.21 -43.00 -3.08
CA LYS A 453 8.62 -41.70 -2.73
C LYS A 453 8.00 -41.74 -1.34
N PHE A 454 8.43 -40.85 -0.45
CA PHE A 454 7.83 -40.64 0.87
C PHE A 454 7.14 -39.28 0.90
N GLU A 455 5.85 -39.27 0.57
CA GLU A 455 5.05 -38.04 0.41
C GLU A 455 4.06 -37.82 1.55
N SER A 456 3.85 -36.56 1.90
CA SER A 456 2.78 -36.11 2.78
C SER A 456 2.07 -34.89 2.19
N ASP A 457 0.86 -34.61 2.68
CA ASP A 457 0.18 -33.36 2.37
C ASP A 457 0.98 -32.15 2.88
N TYR A 458 0.72 -30.99 2.29
CA TYR A 458 1.19 -29.70 2.79
C TYR A 458 0.87 -29.52 4.28
N GLY A 459 1.85 -29.04 5.05
CA GLY A 459 1.72 -28.86 6.50
C GLY A 459 2.02 -30.12 7.32
N LYS A 460 2.24 -31.27 6.68
CA LYS A 460 2.59 -32.52 7.35
C LYS A 460 4.02 -32.94 6.99
N LEU A 461 4.58 -33.79 7.83
CA LEU A 461 5.84 -34.49 7.57
C LEU A 461 5.51 -35.96 7.25
N PRO A 462 6.13 -36.57 6.23
CA PRO A 462 5.98 -38.01 6.01
C PRO A 462 6.65 -38.77 7.15
N ASP A 463 6.28 -40.04 7.32
CA ASP A 463 6.86 -40.91 8.35
C ASP A 463 8.32 -41.23 8.03
N LEU A 464 9.23 -40.42 8.56
CA LEU A 464 10.68 -40.50 8.28
C LEU A 464 11.32 -41.80 8.77
N ILE A 465 10.68 -42.56 9.66
CA ILE A 465 11.19 -43.86 10.14
C ILE A 465 11.16 -44.90 9.02
N LYS A 466 10.27 -44.73 8.02
CA LYS A 466 10.17 -45.63 6.87
C LYS A 466 11.24 -45.39 5.81
N VAL A 467 11.98 -44.27 5.89
CA VAL A 467 13.06 -43.97 4.97
C VAL A 467 14.26 -44.85 5.32
N ASN A 468 14.77 -45.61 4.34
CA ASN A 468 15.86 -46.55 4.54
C ASN A 468 17.22 -45.84 4.43
N THR A 469 17.45 -44.88 5.33
CA THR A 469 18.68 -44.07 5.37
C THR A 469 19.94 -44.90 5.56
N LYS A 470 19.82 -46.13 6.06
CA LYS A 470 20.95 -47.05 6.22
C LYS A 470 21.49 -47.57 4.89
N LYS A 471 20.64 -47.89 3.92
CA LYS A 471 21.07 -48.51 2.65
C LYS A 471 20.95 -47.58 1.45
N ASN A 472 19.90 -46.78 1.39
CA ASN A 472 19.54 -46.02 0.20
C ASN A 472 20.21 -44.65 0.22
N ASP A 473 20.50 -44.10 -0.96
CA ASP A 473 20.80 -42.66 -1.07
C ASP A 473 19.48 -41.90 -0.77
N VAL A 474 19.55 -40.75 -0.11
CA VAL A 474 18.34 -40.02 0.34
C VAL A 474 18.39 -38.56 -0.09
N VAL A 475 17.34 -38.09 -0.76
CA VAL A 475 17.20 -36.68 -1.16
C VAL A 475 16.02 -36.06 -0.43
N PHE A 476 16.24 -34.91 0.20
CA PHE A 476 15.20 -34.25 0.99
C PHE A 476 15.46 -32.76 1.18
N THR A 477 14.40 -32.01 1.46
CA THR A 477 14.47 -30.64 1.96
C THR A 477 14.52 -30.65 3.48
N TRP A 478 15.44 -29.90 4.09
CA TRP A 478 15.46 -29.74 5.56
C TRP A 478 14.28 -28.89 6.03
N ASN A 479 13.88 -27.92 5.21
CA ASN A 479 12.78 -27.02 5.48
C ASN A 479 11.93 -26.82 4.21
N GLY A 480 10.71 -27.32 4.25
CA GLY A 480 9.70 -27.18 3.23
C GLY A 480 9.25 -25.73 3.12
N THR A 481 9.82 -24.99 2.17
CA THR A 481 9.62 -23.53 2.05
C THR A 481 8.18 -23.20 1.63
N THR A 482 7.50 -24.14 0.95
CA THR A 482 6.12 -23.94 0.49
C THR A 482 5.09 -24.56 1.45
N SER A 483 5.50 -25.45 2.35
CA SER A 483 4.62 -26.11 3.32
C SER A 483 4.73 -25.59 4.74
N GLY A 484 5.80 -24.87 5.05
CA GLY A 484 6.08 -24.36 6.40
C GLY A 484 6.43 -25.46 7.40
N VAL A 485 6.90 -26.60 6.89
CA VAL A 485 7.32 -27.76 7.66
C VAL A 485 8.85 -27.82 7.69
N LYS A 486 9.45 -28.02 8.87
CA LYS A 486 10.87 -28.33 9.03
C LYS A 486 11.06 -29.75 9.52
N ILE A 487 12.21 -30.33 9.21
CA ILE A 487 12.69 -31.54 9.87
C ILE A 487 13.15 -31.15 11.29
N PRO A 488 12.59 -31.75 12.36
CA PRO A 488 12.86 -31.32 13.74
C PRO A 488 14.25 -31.74 14.23
N HIS A 489 14.78 -32.87 13.75
CA HIS A 489 16.07 -33.41 14.16
C HIS A 489 16.60 -34.47 13.17
N GLY A 490 17.89 -34.78 13.23
CA GLY A 490 18.55 -35.78 12.37
C GLY A 490 18.46 -37.23 12.81
N ASN A 491 17.77 -37.57 13.91
CA ASN A 491 17.81 -38.92 14.51
C ASN A 491 17.29 -40.05 13.60
N TRP A 492 16.53 -39.73 12.55
CA TRP A 492 16.05 -40.68 11.55
C TRP A 492 17.11 -41.05 10.49
N ILE A 493 18.22 -40.31 10.44
CA ILE A 493 19.35 -40.58 9.56
C ILE A 493 20.35 -41.47 10.32
N ALA A 494 20.60 -42.67 9.77
CA ALA A 494 21.52 -43.64 10.34
C ALA A 494 22.96 -43.09 10.39
N ASP A 495 23.64 -43.32 11.51
CA ASP A 495 25.06 -42.98 11.69
C ASP A 495 25.96 -43.89 10.86
N ASP A 496 25.58 -45.16 10.70
CA ASP A 496 26.27 -46.19 9.94
C ASP A 496 25.73 -46.35 8.51
N ARG A 497 25.19 -45.27 7.93
CA ARG A 497 24.63 -45.28 6.58
C ARG A 497 25.64 -45.66 5.50
N GLU A 498 25.19 -46.50 4.57
CA GLU A 498 25.93 -46.90 3.37
C GLU A 498 25.70 -45.91 2.21
N GLY A 499 24.46 -45.43 2.08
CA GLY A 499 24.07 -44.39 1.12
C GLY A 499 24.50 -42.98 1.53
N LEU A 500 24.37 -42.03 0.60
CA LEU A 500 24.58 -40.60 0.81
C LEU A 500 23.27 -39.87 1.08
N THR A 501 23.31 -38.86 1.94
CA THR A 501 22.24 -37.87 2.09
C THR A 501 22.53 -36.63 1.24
N ILE A 502 21.53 -36.17 0.47
CA ILE A 502 21.52 -34.90 -0.26
C ILE A 502 20.41 -34.03 0.34
N CYS A 503 20.83 -33.00 1.08
CA CYS A 503 19.95 -32.13 1.84
C CYS A 503 19.87 -30.73 1.22
N ASP A 504 18.71 -30.37 0.67
CA ASP A 504 18.37 -28.99 0.33
C ASP A 504 18.06 -28.22 1.61
N ALA A 505 18.98 -27.35 1.99
CA ALA A 505 18.89 -26.49 3.18
C ALA A 505 18.65 -25.02 2.80
N THR A 506 18.11 -24.73 1.61
CA THR A 506 17.99 -23.35 1.09
C THR A 506 17.33 -22.39 2.07
N SER A 507 16.27 -22.81 2.77
CA SER A 507 15.55 -22.00 3.78
C SER A 507 15.85 -22.39 5.23
N ALA A 508 16.84 -23.27 5.45
CA ALA A 508 17.24 -23.77 6.76
C ALA A 508 18.65 -23.31 7.18
N ALA A 509 19.60 -23.28 6.23
CA ALA A 509 20.96 -22.83 6.49
C ALA A 509 20.94 -21.42 7.09
N PHE A 510 21.70 -21.22 8.17
CA PHE A 510 21.73 -19.99 9.01
C PHE A 510 20.51 -19.75 9.91
N ALA A 511 19.45 -20.56 9.86
CA ALA A 511 18.25 -20.40 10.70
C ALA A 511 17.90 -21.64 11.53
N MET A 512 18.58 -22.76 11.29
CA MET A 512 18.41 -24.03 12.00
C MET A 512 19.76 -24.70 12.23
N HIS A 513 19.87 -25.52 13.28
CA HIS A 513 21.00 -26.42 13.43
C HIS A 513 20.89 -27.57 12.43
N LEU A 514 21.98 -27.82 11.71
CA LEU A 514 22.10 -28.93 10.78
C LEU A 514 23.08 -29.97 11.36
N PRO A 515 22.71 -31.27 11.40
CA PRO A 515 23.57 -32.33 11.92
C PRO A 515 24.61 -32.72 10.86
N TRP A 516 25.67 -31.91 10.72
CA TRP A 516 26.64 -32.02 9.63
C TRP A 516 27.19 -33.43 9.43
N GLU A 517 27.47 -34.16 10.50
CA GLU A 517 27.95 -35.56 10.49
C GLU A 517 26.98 -36.55 9.83
N LYS A 518 25.68 -36.21 9.78
CA LYS A 518 24.62 -36.98 9.12
C LYS A 518 24.33 -36.51 7.69
N LEU A 519 24.87 -35.37 7.28
CA LEU A 519 24.65 -34.77 5.97
C LEU A 519 25.88 -34.96 5.07
N ASP A 520 25.75 -35.72 3.98
CA ASP A 520 26.87 -35.99 3.09
C ASP A 520 27.03 -34.92 2.02
N VAL A 521 25.92 -34.40 1.51
CA VAL A 521 25.83 -33.21 0.68
C VAL A 521 24.77 -32.28 1.24
N THR A 522 25.12 -31.02 1.42
CA THR A 522 24.17 -29.97 1.81
C THR A 522 24.27 -28.84 0.83
N THR A 523 23.12 -28.37 0.37
CA THR A 523 23.02 -27.28 -0.58
C THR A 523 22.19 -26.15 0.01
N PHE A 524 22.54 -24.91 -0.32
CA PHE A 524 21.64 -23.78 -0.11
C PHE A 524 21.97 -22.64 -1.07
N SER A 525 21.09 -21.65 -1.16
CA SER A 525 21.45 -20.33 -1.69
C SER A 525 21.24 -19.24 -0.66
N TRP A 526 22.04 -18.18 -0.74
CA TRP A 526 22.09 -17.13 0.28
C TRP A 526 20.97 -16.07 0.18
N GLN A 527 20.11 -16.11 -0.87
CA GLN A 527 19.00 -15.15 -1.02
C GLN A 527 17.82 -15.36 -0.06
N LYS A 528 17.89 -16.38 0.80
CA LYS A 528 16.88 -16.63 1.83
C LYS A 528 17.28 -16.03 3.17
N VAL A 529 17.85 -16.82 4.07
CA VAL A 529 18.06 -16.40 5.48
C VAL A 529 18.94 -15.17 5.62
N LEU A 530 19.90 -14.99 4.72
CA LEU A 530 20.82 -13.85 4.72
C LEU A 530 20.36 -12.69 3.82
N GLY A 531 19.26 -12.84 3.08
CA GLY A 531 18.72 -11.81 2.20
C GLY A 531 19.63 -11.42 1.04
N GLY A 532 20.61 -12.26 0.70
CA GLY A 532 21.56 -11.95 -0.37
C GLY A 532 20.91 -11.91 -1.77
N GLU A 533 21.65 -11.46 -2.78
CA GLU A 533 21.16 -11.46 -4.16
C GLU A 533 21.16 -12.89 -4.75
N ALA A 534 20.18 -13.22 -5.60
CA ALA A 534 19.99 -14.56 -6.12
C ALA A 534 21.04 -14.99 -7.17
N ALA A 535 20.83 -16.16 -7.78
CA ALA A 535 21.58 -16.78 -8.90
C ALA A 535 22.75 -17.72 -8.54
N HIS A 536 23.18 -17.79 -7.28
CA HIS A 536 24.28 -18.66 -6.85
C HIS A 536 23.84 -19.68 -5.80
N GLY A 537 24.28 -20.91 -5.99
CA GLY A 537 24.16 -21.97 -4.99
C GLY A 537 25.47 -22.17 -4.23
N ILE A 538 25.35 -22.79 -3.07
CA ILE A 538 26.44 -23.34 -2.27
C ILE A 538 26.28 -24.85 -2.30
N LEU A 539 27.39 -25.55 -2.57
CA LEU A 539 27.46 -27.00 -2.45
C LEU A 539 28.50 -27.32 -1.38
N ILE A 540 28.06 -28.03 -0.34
CA ILE A 540 28.90 -28.53 0.75
C ILE A 540 28.97 -30.06 0.62
N ALA A 541 30.17 -30.62 0.62
CA ALA A 541 30.40 -32.05 0.45
C ALA A 541 31.27 -32.61 1.59
N SER A 542 30.79 -33.68 2.21
CA SER A 542 31.53 -34.51 3.14
C SER A 542 32.65 -35.30 2.44
N PRO A 543 33.62 -35.87 3.18
CA PRO A 543 34.60 -36.79 2.61
C PRO A 543 33.97 -37.98 1.85
N ARG A 544 32.84 -38.51 2.33
CA ARG A 544 32.10 -39.61 1.67
C ARG A 544 31.56 -39.20 0.30
N ALA A 545 31.03 -37.99 0.18
CA ALA A 545 30.56 -37.45 -1.09
C ALA A 545 31.73 -37.23 -2.09
N ILE A 546 32.89 -36.78 -1.61
CA ILE A 546 34.10 -36.64 -2.45
C ILE A 546 34.61 -38.01 -2.92
N GLU A 547 34.62 -39.01 -2.06
CA GLU A 547 34.99 -40.38 -2.42
C GLU A 547 34.05 -40.94 -3.48
N ARG A 548 32.72 -40.80 -3.29
CA ARG A 548 31.70 -41.18 -4.26
C ARG A 548 31.91 -40.49 -5.60
N PHE A 549 32.17 -39.18 -5.59
CA PHE A 549 32.47 -38.42 -6.80
C PHE A 549 33.65 -39.03 -7.57
N HIS A 550 34.76 -39.36 -6.90
CA HIS A 550 35.92 -39.95 -7.55
C HIS A 550 35.65 -41.34 -8.13
N LYS A 551 34.80 -42.14 -7.46
CA LYS A 551 34.33 -43.42 -7.97
C LYS A 551 33.48 -43.25 -9.25
N PHE A 552 32.59 -42.27 -9.29
CA PHE A 552 31.61 -42.12 -10.37
C PHE A 552 32.08 -41.25 -11.54
N LYS A 553 33.03 -40.32 -11.35
CA LYS A 553 33.36 -39.29 -12.35
C LYS A 553 33.65 -39.83 -13.75
N ASN A 554 34.25 -41.02 -13.84
CA ASN A 554 34.65 -41.68 -15.08
C ASN A 554 33.65 -42.75 -15.57
N ASN A 555 32.67 -43.14 -14.73
CA ASN A 555 31.77 -44.27 -14.94
C ASN A 555 30.28 -43.85 -14.83
N ARG A 556 29.97 -42.59 -15.11
CA ARG A 556 28.59 -42.09 -15.06
C ARG A 556 27.77 -42.68 -16.22
N PRO A 557 26.53 -43.15 -15.96
CA PRO A 557 25.70 -43.79 -16.99
C PRO A 557 25.03 -42.79 -17.95
N TRP A 558 25.07 -41.49 -17.65
CA TRP A 558 24.50 -40.44 -18.48
C TRP A 558 25.51 -39.33 -18.83
N PRO A 559 25.37 -38.70 -20.02
CA PRO A 559 26.11 -37.49 -20.34
C PRO A 559 25.60 -36.33 -19.47
N MET A 560 26.51 -35.46 -19.04
CA MET A 560 26.15 -34.34 -18.17
C MET A 560 26.55 -33.00 -18.80
N PRO A 561 25.64 -32.01 -18.88
CA PRO A 561 25.96 -30.65 -19.30
C PRO A 561 27.11 -30.06 -18.49
N LYS A 562 27.94 -29.21 -19.11
CA LYS A 562 29.11 -28.62 -18.45
C LYS A 562 28.75 -27.90 -17.15
N ILE A 563 27.61 -27.21 -17.12
CA ILE A 563 27.19 -26.43 -15.95
C ILE A 563 26.94 -27.31 -14.73
N PHE A 564 26.49 -28.57 -14.90
CA PHE A 564 26.26 -29.53 -13.81
C PHE A 564 27.50 -30.38 -13.46
N ARG A 565 28.64 -30.16 -14.13
CA ARG A 565 29.89 -30.88 -13.84
C ARG A 565 30.56 -30.32 -12.59
N PHE A 566 30.15 -30.88 -11.46
CA PHE A 566 30.89 -30.77 -10.21
C PHE A 566 32.36 -31.23 -10.39
N SER A 567 33.29 -30.40 -9.91
CA SER A 567 34.74 -30.69 -9.82
C SER A 567 35.23 -30.25 -8.44
N PRO A 568 36.09 -31.02 -7.75
CA PRO A 568 36.65 -30.62 -6.45
C PRO A 568 37.37 -29.27 -6.47
N ASP A 569 37.79 -28.78 -7.64
CA ASP A 569 38.40 -27.45 -7.79
C ASP A 569 37.49 -26.32 -7.30
N ILE A 570 36.15 -26.49 -7.33
CA ILE A 570 35.23 -25.44 -6.86
C ILE A 570 35.39 -25.12 -5.37
N PHE A 571 35.99 -26.03 -4.61
CA PHE A 571 36.25 -25.87 -3.17
C PHE A 571 37.51 -25.07 -2.85
N THR A 572 38.27 -24.71 -3.88
CA THR A 572 39.51 -23.92 -3.73
C THR A 572 39.30 -22.42 -4.01
N GLY A 573 38.03 -21.99 -4.08
CA GLY A 573 37.66 -20.63 -4.47
C GLY A 573 37.60 -20.41 -5.99
N ASN A 574 37.57 -21.50 -6.78
CA ASN A 574 37.26 -21.44 -8.20
C ASN A 574 35.76 -21.66 -8.43
N VAL A 575 35.27 -21.24 -9.58
CA VAL A 575 33.89 -21.45 -10.03
C VAL A 575 33.88 -21.91 -11.48
N ILE A 576 32.83 -22.63 -11.87
CA ILE A 576 32.72 -23.26 -13.20
C ILE A 576 32.70 -22.21 -14.32
N ASN A 577 31.90 -21.16 -14.15
CA ASN A 577 31.76 -20.04 -15.08
C ASN A 577 31.87 -18.69 -14.33
N THR A 578 31.72 -17.59 -15.05
CA THR A 578 31.81 -16.24 -14.49
C THR A 578 30.67 -15.98 -13.50
N PRO A 579 30.95 -15.72 -12.21
CA PRO A 579 29.93 -15.34 -11.23
C PRO A 579 29.73 -13.81 -11.23
N SER A 580 28.64 -13.34 -10.64
CA SER A 580 28.52 -11.93 -10.26
C SER A 580 29.38 -11.65 -9.04
N MET A 581 30.44 -10.86 -9.21
CA MET A 581 31.27 -10.43 -8.07
C MET A 581 30.50 -9.49 -7.13
N LEU A 582 29.46 -8.80 -7.62
CA LEU A 582 28.58 -7.99 -6.77
C LEU A 582 27.81 -8.87 -5.78
N CYS A 583 27.26 -10.02 -6.23
CA CYS A 583 26.57 -10.96 -5.35
C CYS A 583 27.51 -11.57 -4.31
N ILE A 584 28.79 -11.78 -4.65
CA ILE A 584 29.80 -12.24 -3.69
C ILE A 584 30.05 -11.19 -2.59
N GLU A 585 30.15 -9.91 -2.97
CA GLU A 585 30.34 -8.83 -1.98
C GLU A 585 29.10 -8.60 -1.12
N ASP A 586 27.91 -8.69 -1.71
CA ASP A 586 26.63 -8.68 -1.00
C ASP A 586 26.52 -9.83 0.01
N PHE A 587 26.91 -11.05 -0.38
CA PHE A 587 26.95 -12.19 0.54
C PHE A 587 27.97 -12.00 1.66
N LEU A 588 29.18 -11.51 1.35
CA LEU A 588 30.20 -11.21 2.36
C LEU A 588 29.76 -10.13 3.36
N ASP A 589 29.01 -9.13 2.90
CA ASP A 589 28.43 -8.10 3.73
C ASP A 589 27.35 -8.68 4.67
N ALA A 590 26.49 -9.57 4.18
CA ALA A 590 25.52 -10.29 5.01
C ALA A 590 26.20 -11.20 6.06
N LEU A 591 27.28 -11.91 5.69
CA LEU A 591 28.05 -12.73 6.62
C LEU A 591 28.76 -11.89 7.69
N LYS A 592 29.30 -10.72 7.32
CA LYS A 592 29.91 -9.79 8.28
C LYS A 592 28.89 -9.29 9.30
N TRP A 593 27.67 -8.97 8.87
CA TRP A 593 26.59 -8.61 9.77
C TRP A 593 26.19 -9.76 10.67
N ALA A 594 26.00 -10.96 10.11
CA ALA A 594 25.69 -12.17 10.88
C ALA A 594 26.70 -12.38 12.00
N ASP A 595 27.99 -12.24 11.71
CA ASP A 595 29.06 -12.31 12.71
C ASP A 595 28.93 -11.23 13.79
N SER A 596 28.67 -9.97 13.38
CA SER A 596 28.56 -8.83 14.30
C SER A 596 27.42 -8.93 15.32
N ILE A 597 26.39 -9.73 15.03
CA ILE A 597 25.24 -9.93 15.93
C ILE A 597 25.37 -11.16 16.81
N GLY A 598 26.45 -11.94 16.68
CA GLY A 598 26.68 -13.16 17.46
C GLY A 598 26.69 -14.46 16.66
N GLY A 599 26.76 -14.39 15.33
CA GLY A 599 26.88 -15.54 14.44
C GLY A 599 25.62 -16.41 14.39
N LEU A 600 25.80 -17.72 14.19
CA LEU A 600 24.71 -18.67 13.94
C LEU A 600 23.66 -18.70 15.05
N GLU A 601 24.05 -18.70 16.32
CA GLU A 601 23.10 -18.77 17.44
C GLU A 601 22.18 -17.55 17.45
N ALA A 602 22.74 -16.35 17.23
CA ALA A 602 21.95 -15.13 17.16
C ALA A 602 20.98 -15.13 15.97
N LEU A 603 21.41 -15.66 14.82
CA LEU A 603 20.53 -15.79 13.64
C LEU A 603 19.36 -16.76 13.91
N ILE A 604 19.65 -17.95 14.45
CA ILE A 604 18.64 -18.96 14.83
C ILE A 604 17.68 -18.37 15.85
N GLN A 605 18.21 -17.72 16.89
CA GLN A 605 17.43 -17.07 17.93
C GLN A 605 16.48 -16.02 17.34
N LYS A 606 16.97 -15.14 16.46
CA LYS A 606 16.11 -14.14 15.80
C LYS A 606 14.99 -14.79 15.00
N SER A 607 15.25 -15.86 14.25
CA SER A 607 14.20 -16.58 13.53
C SER A 607 13.18 -17.24 14.45
N ASN A 608 13.60 -17.83 15.56
CA ASN A 608 12.68 -18.38 16.56
C ASN A 608 11.84 -17.28 17.25
N GLU A 609 12.45 -16.14 17.57
CA GLU A 609 11.73 -14.99 18.13
C GLU A 609 10.71 -14.42 17.13
N ASN A 610 11.05 -14.41 15.84
CA ASN A 610 10.13 -14.00 14.77
C ASN A 610 8.94 -14.97 14.63
N LEU A 611 9.20 -16.28 14.66
CA LEU A 611 8.13 -17.29 14.72
C LEU A 611 7.22 -17.08 15.94
N ALA A 612 7.80 -16.82 17.12
CA ALA A 612 7.04 -16.62 18.35
C ALA A 612 6.08 -15.41 18.27
N VAL A 613 6.43 -14.35 17.52
CA VAL A 613 5.49 -13.23 17.26
C VAL A 613 4.25 -13.72 16.52
N ILE A 614 4.44 -14.52 15.48
CA ILE A 614 3.33 -15.07 14.69
C ILE A 614 2.56 -16.14 15.47
N GLU A 615 3.22 -16.96 16.29
CA GLU A 615 2.55 -17.93 17.16
C GLU A 615 1.61 -17.26 18.17
N ASN A 616 2.06 -16.16 18.78
CA ASN A 616 1.22 -15.38 19.68
C ASN A 616 0.04 -14.76 18.93
N PHE A 617 0.28 -14.19 17.75
CA PHE A 617 -0.78 -13.63 16.92
C PHE A 617 -1.83 -14.68 16.52
N VAL A 618 -1.40 -15.86 16.08
CA VAL A 618 -2.31 -16.96 15.72
C VAL A 618 -3.10 -17.46 16.93
N LYS A 619 -2.47 -17.53 18.11
CA LYS A 619 -3.14 -17.93 19.36
C LYS A 619 -4.26 -16.95 19.76
N GLU A 620 -4.10 -15.67 19.44
CA GLU A 620 -5.07 -14.60 19.77
C GLU A 620 -6.21 -14.48 18.75
N ASN A 621 -6.12 -15.16 17.59
CA ASN A 621 -7.05 -14.98 16.47
C ASN A 621 -7.55 -16.34 15.94
N ASN A 622 -8.83 -16.64 16.12
CA ASN A 622 -9.43 -17.94 15.77
C ASN A 622 -9.60 -18.22 14.26
N TRP A 623 -9.50 -17.18 13.44
CA TRP A 623 -9.67 -17.21 11.99
C TRP A 623 -8.40 -17.55 11.20
N ILE A 624 -7.24 -17.65 11.88
CA ILE A 624 -5.95 -17.96 11.26
C ILE A 624 -5.31 -19.15 11.95
N ARG A 625 -4.65 -20.02 11.20
CA ARG A 625 -4.04 -21.25 11.71
C ARG A 625 -2.72 -21.51 11.00
N PHE A 626 -1.82 -22.22 11.66
CA PHE A 626 -0.64 -22.76 10.98
C PHE A 626 -1.05 -23.85 10.00
N LEU A 627 -0.46 -23.82 8.81
CA LEU A 627 -0.56 -24.95 7.89
C LEU A 627 0.12 -26.19 8.48
N ALA A 628 1.25 -26.00 9.17
CA ALA A 628 1.89 -27.02 9.99
C ALA A 628 1.30 -27.02 11.42
N GLU A 629 0.31 -27.88 11.65
CA GLU A 629 -0.43 -27.94 12.91
C GLU A 629 0.46 -28.29 14.11
N ASP A 630 1.33 -29.30 13.96
CA ASP A 630 2.28 -29.70 14.99
C ASP A 630 3.40 -28.66 15.14
N SER A 631 3.47 -28.06 16.33
CA SER A 631 4.50 -27.08 16.71
C SER A 631 5.94 -27.60 16.56
N SER A 632 6.18 -28.90 16.72
CA SER A 632 7.52 -29.48 16.65
C SER A 632 8.15 -29.35 15.26
N ILE A 633 7.30 -29.35 14.22
CA ILE A 633 7.70 -29.29 12.81
C ILE A 633 7.45 -27.93 12.17
N ARG A 634 7.05 -26.90 12.92
CA ARG A 634 6.86 -25.56 12.34
C ARG A 634 8.17 -24.95 11.91
N SER A 635 8.22 -24.51 10.67
CA SER A 635 9.32 -23.70 10.15
C SER A 635 9.39 -22.36 10.89
N ASN A 636 10.58 -21.99 11.37
CA ASN A 636 10.83 -20.66 11.91
C ASN A 636 11.24 -19.63 10.84
N THR A 637 11.36 -20.05 9.57
CA THR A 637 11.67 -19.15 8.45
C THR A 637 10.52 -19.03 7.46
N SER A 638 9.87 -20.13 7.09
CA SER A 638 8.79 -20.14 6.10
C SER A 638 7.45 -20.37 6.81
N ILE A 639 6.87 -19.31 7.37
CA ILE A 639 5.69 -19.43 8.23
C ILE A 639 4.43 -19.46 7.35
N CYS A 640 3.92 -20.65 7.05
CA CYS A 640 2.72 -20.85 6.25
C CYS A 640 1.47 -20.91 7.13
N LEU A 641 0.45 -20.10 6.78
CA LEU A 641 -0.78 -19.94 7.53
C LEU A 641 -1.99 -20.10 6.61
N THR A 642 -3.05 -20.72 7.10
CA THR A 642 -4.37 -20.76 6.48
C THR A 642 -5.31 -19.78 7.18
N LEU A 643 -6.24 -19.19 6.44
CA LEU A 643 -7.20 -18.21 6.94
C LEU A 643 -8.62 -18.69 6.63
N ASP A 644 -9.57 -18.36 7.51
CA ASP A 644 -11.01 -18.54 7.29
C ASP A 644 -11.55 -17.49 6.31
N LEU A 645 -10.98 -17.43 5.11
CA LEU A 645 -11.41 -16.57 4.01
C LEU A 645 -11.61 -17.38 2.74
N GLU A 646 -12.64 -17.02 1.98
CA GLU A 646 -12.75 -17.43 0.60
C GLU A 646 -11.60 -16.87 -0.24
N LEU A 647 -11.25 -17.56 -1.33
CA LEU A 647 -10.10 -17.23 -2.17
C LEU A 647 -10.13 -15.79 -2.69
N GLU A 648 -11.30 -15.27 -3.07
CA GLU A 648 -11.43 -13.89 -3.57
C GLU A 648 -11.24 -12.84 -2.46
N LYS A 649 -11.74 -13.10 -1.24
CA LYS A 649 -11.49 -12.23 -0.08
C LYS A 649 -10.01 -12.26 0.33
N LEU A 650 -9.37 -13.43 0.29
CA LEU A 650 -7.92 -13.56 0.54
C LEU A 650 -7.11 -12.76 -0.49
N LYS A 651 -7.45 -12.85 -1.79
CA LYS A 651 -6.81 -12.03 -2.84
C LYS A 651 -7.01 -10.53 -2.61
N LYS A 652 -8.20 -10.11 -2.17
CA LYS A 652 -8.50 -8.70 -1.82
C LYS A 652 -7.65 -8.25 -0.62
N MET A 653 -7.53 -9.08 0.41
CA MET A 653 -6.70 -8.80 1.60
C MET A 653 -5.23 -8.60 1.20
N LEU A 654 -4.68 -9.50 0.39
CA LEU A 654 -3.30 -9.40 -0.11
C LEU A 654 -3.08 -8.10 -0.91
N LYS A 655 -4.01 -7.76 -1.80
CA LYS A 655 -3.95 -6.51 -2.58
C LYS A 655 -4.02 -5.26 -1.70
N ILE A 656 -4.79 -5.29 -0.61
CA ILE A 656 -4.87 -4.17 0.33
C ILE A 656 -3.53 -3.99 1.05
N LEU A 657 -2.95 -5.08 1.56
CA LEU A 657 -1.65 -5.04 2.24
C LEU A 657 -0.50 -4.57 1.32
N GLU A 658 -0.54 -4.97 0.05
CA GLU A 658 0.39 -4.51 -0.98
C GLU A 658 0.16 -3.03 -1.33
N LYS A 659 -1.09 -2.61 -1.57
CA LYS A 659 -1.44 -1.22 -1.85
C LYS A 659 -1.05 -0.28 -0.72
N GLU A 660 -1.16 -0.74 0.51
CA GLU A 660 -0.77 0.02 1.70
C GLU A 660 0.73 -0.09 1.98
N GLU A 661 1.52 -0.77 1.13
CA GLU A 661 2.97 -0.94 1.30
C GLU A 661 3.35 -1.54 2.66
N VAL A 662 2.50 -2.45 3.16
CA VAL A 662 2.68 -3.11 4.45
C VAL A 662 3.35 -4.46 4.27
N ALA A 663 2.94 -5.21 3.24
CA ALA A 663 3.50 -6.52 2.96
C ALA A 663 3.48 -6.81 1.46
N PHE A 664 4.63 -7.23 0.94
CA PHE A 664 4.78 -7.70 -0.43
C PHE A 664 4.98 -9.22 -0.48
N ASP A 665 4.40 -9.86 -1.49
CA ASP A 665 4.65 -11.27 -1.86
C ASP A 665 4.40 -12.31 -0.75
N ILE A 666 3.47 -12.04 0.17
CA ILE A 666 3.12 -12.96 1.27
C ILE A 666 2.04 -13.99 0.91
N GLY A 667 1.62 -14.09 -0.36
CA GLY A 667 0.69 -15.13 -0.78
C GLY A 667 1.28 -16.53 -0.63
N SER A 668 0.43 -17.55 -0.41
CA SER A 668 0.88 -18.94 -0.44
C SER A 668 1.47 -19.32 -1.81
N TYR A 669 2.33 -20.33 -1.82
CA TYR A 669 2.91 -20.83 -3.07
C TYR A 669 1.81 -21.41 -3.98
N LYS A 670 1.97 -21.31 -5.30
CA LYS A 670 0.95 -21.68 -6.29
C LYS A 670 0.35 -23.09 -6.11
N SER A 671 1.16 -24.06 -5.69
CA SER A 671 0.73 -25.44 -5.47
C SER A 671 0.40 -25.77 -4.01
N ALA A 672 0.55 -24.82 -3.09
CA ALA A 672 0.15 -24.96 -1.68
C ALA A 672 -1.34 -24.57 -1.51
N PRO A 673 -1.99 -25.00 -0.41
CA PRO A 673 -3.32 -24.52 -0.06
C PRO A 673 -3.39 -22.98 -0.01
N PRO A 674 -4.55 -22.37 -0.33
CA PRO A 674 -4.75 -20.94 -0.19
C PRO A 674 -4.46 -20.46 1.23
N GLY A 675 -3.70 -19.38 1.34
CA GLY A 675 -3.32 -18.80 2.62
C GLY A 675 -2.25 -17.72 2.45
N ILE A 676 -1.51 -17.46 3.51
CA ILE A 676 -0.36 -16.55 3.51
C ILE A 676 0.90 -17.28 3.94
N ARG A 677 2.04 -16.78 3.49
CA ARG A 677 3.38 -17.26 3.84
C ARG A 677 4.26 -16.07 4.20
N ILE A 678 4.62 -16.00 5.47
CA ILE A 678 5.41 -14.91 6.04
C ILE A 678 6.83 -15.41 6.28
N TRP A 679 7.82 -14.68 5.75
CA TRP A 679 9.21 -14.97 6.04
C TRP A 679 9.57 -14.54 7.47
N GLY A 680 10.03 -15.48 8.29
CA GLY A 680 10.54 -15.30 9.65
C GLY A 680 12.06 -15.35 9.75
N GLY A 681 12.78 -15.27 8.63
CA GLY A 681 14.25 -15.31 8.61
C GLY A 681 14.92 -14.21 9.44
N ALA A 682 16.19 -14.41 9.77
CA ALA A 682 16.91 -13.57 10.74
C ALA A 682 17.07 -12.09 10.31
N THR A 683 16.99 -11.79 9.01
CA THR A 683 17.05 -10.43 8.48
C THR A 683 15.76 -9.64 8.71
N VAL A 684 14.65 -10.30 9.02
CA VAL A 684 13.36 -9.67 9.31
C VAL A 684 13.39 -9.05 10.71
N SER A 685 12.94 -7.80 10.81
CA SER A 685 12.80 -7.08 12.06
C SER A 685 11.59 -7.60 12.85
N LYS A 686 11.81 -7.98 14.11
CA LYS A 686 10.74 -8.35 15.04
C LYS A 686 9.70 -7.23 15.20
N LYS A 687 10.14 -5.96 15.19
CA LYS A 687 9.25 -4.80 15.27
C LYS A 687 8.33 -4.74 14.05
N ASP A 688 8.87 -5.02 12.87
CA ASP A 688 8.11 -5.01 11.62
C ASP A 688 7.07 -6.14 11.59
N LEU A 689 7.38 -7.31 12.16
CA LEU A 689 6.39 -8.39 12.33
C LEU A 689 5.24 -8.00 13.27
N HIS A 690 5.52 -7.32 14.39
CA HIS A 690 4.46 -6.82 15.28
C HIS A 690 3.56 -5.78 14.58
N VAL A 691 4.13 -4.94 13.72
CA VAL A 691 3.34 -4.01 12.92
C VAL A 691 2.51 -4.76 11.88
N LEU A 692 3.12 -5.73 11.19
CA LEU A 692 2.43 -6.59 10.22
C LEU A 692 1.23 -7.30 10.85
N THR A 693 1.34 -7.85 12.06
CA THR A 693 0.23 -8.57 12.70
C THR A 693 -1.00 -7.68 12.94
N ASN A 694 -0.81 -6.41 13.27
CA ASN A 694 -1.91 -5.46 13.42
C ASN A 694 -2.63 -5.24 12.08
N TRP A 695 -1.85 -5.09 11.00
CA TRP A 695 -2.39 -4.94 9.66
C TRP A 695 -3.04 -6.20 9.12
N LEU A 696 -2.53 -7.39 9.44
CA LEU A 696 -3.16 -8.66 9.06
C LEU A 696 -4.54 -8.78 9.70
N LYS A 697 -4.68 -8.43 10.98
CA LYS A 697 -5.96 -8.41 11.68
C LYS A 697 -6.94 -7.43 11.03
N TRP A 698 -6.52 -6.18 10.88
CA TRP A 698 -7.36 -5.15 10.27
C TRP A 698 -7.77 -5.52 8.84
N ALA A 699 -6.82 -5.97 8.01
CA ALA A 699 -7.11 -6.31 6.62
C ALA A 699 -8.05 -7.52 6.50
N TYR A 700 -7.94 -8.51 7.40
CA TYR A 700 -8.88 -9.62 7.50
C TYR A 700 -10.28 -9.12 7.86
N GLU A 701 -10.41 -8.31 8.92
CA GLU A 701 -11.69 -7.74 9.37
C GLU A 701 -12.31 -6.87 8.27
N ASN A 702 -11.51 -6.05 7.59
CA ASN A 702 -11.95 -5.18 6.51
C ASN A 702 -12.56 -5.97 5.33
N VAL A 703 -11.87 -7.00 4.84
CA VAL A 703 -12.40 -7.79 3.71
C VAL A 703 -13.56 -8.70 4.12
N ASN A 704 -13.61 -9.11 5.39
CA ASN A 704 -14.67 -9.97 5.88
C ASN A 704 -15.97 -9.18 6.11
N ASN A 705 -15.87 -7.94 6.62
CA ASN A 705 -16.99 -7.05 6.90
C ASN A 705 -17.53 -6.32 5.66
N THR A 706 -16.75 -6.22 4.58
CA THR A 706 -17.32 -5.84 3.28
C THR A 706 -18.11 -7.01 2.68
N GLU A 707 -19.38 -7.13 3.05
CA GLU A 707 -20.39 -7.76 2.20
C GLU A 707 -20.93 -6.71 1.20
N ASN A 708 -20.99 -7.11 -0.07
CA ASN A 708 -21.35 -6.38 -1.29
C ASN A 708 -20.22 -5.67 -2.04
#